data_AF-A0A2A2FBZ0-F1
#
_entry.id   AF-A0A2A2FBZ0-F1
#
_cell.length_a   1.000
_cell.length_b   1.000
_cell.length_c   1.000
_cell.angle_alpha   90.00
_cell.angle_beta   90.00
_cell.angle_gamma   90.00
#
_symmetry.space_group_name_H-M   'P 1'
#
loop_
_entity.id
_entity.type
_entity.pdbx_description
1 polymer ?
#
loop_
_entity_poly.entity_id
_entity_poly.type
_entity_poly.pdbx_seq_one_letter_code
_entity_poly.pdbx_strand_id
1 'polypeptide(L)'
;MAEPAIGAETGETARGGAAGSRDDTEGGGIGATVRDVIRYIPDGTSMPEEMWHGRHRNILLIVVAQVPFLIALGLYEGTESLLTGAEIPATPTWMLVAFVTIILATAALAMWAPIDRRKRTVLAAFSVMTVSMALVKLSGGYIEAHFHFFVFAGVLALYEDWLPFGVGVAYVAVGHGAFSQIDSSLVYNHAAAIENPVVWGGIHAAFVLGLVGALMVNWYSIEKSREEAQRQLDLVAEQKAEIQDVEAAKAEVEERREEVERLNDHLERKADDYSATMALAADGDLTVRLDADSESEAMEQIGSAFNEMMDDIEATMQDVQSFAGEVSAASEKTVEGVDAAEARSEDVRGSIGEIAEGADDQREMLEQVSGEMNNLSATIEEVASSTETVADAAQQTAAIADEGQETADEAIDSVRESQDAIGETAEKVRVLDERMEDIGEIVDLIGDIAEQTNLLALNANIEAARAGGSGGGSDGFAVVADEVKQLAEETQEAAQEIEELIAGTQAQTQATVEEVRTAESHMEDGAEAVEDAGDAFAEVADNAGETDDGIREISKATDDQAASTEETVSMVEEVAGISRSTADEADAVGAAADEQLAAMSQATAEAGSVAEQAERLRALLRKFDVGGESVDDPSASGSRNVAMGDGGQAN
;
A
#
# COMPACT_ATOMS: atom_id res chain seq x y z
N MET A 1 24.39 -8.72 18.49
CA MET A 1 24.67 -7.47 19.21
C MET A 1 23.34 -6.97 19.77
N ALA A 2 23.23 -6.51 21.02
CA ALA A 2 24.09 -6.73 22.18
C ALA A 2 23.26 -6.41 23.44
N GLU A 3 23.43 -7.16 24.53
CA GLU A 3 23.11 -6.63 25.86
C GLU A 3 24.05 -5.46 26.18
N PRO A 4 23.59 -4.50 26.98
CA PRO A 4 24.32 -4.26 28.22
C PRO A 4 23.40 -4.20 29.44
N ALA A 5 23.92 -4.68 30.56
CA ALA A 5 23.30 -4.59 31.88
C ALA A 5 23.93 -3.45 32.72
N ILE A 6 23.57 -3.42 34.01
CA ILE A 6 24.17 -2.64 35.11
C ILE A 6 23.62 -1.21 35.30
N GLY A 7 23.02 -0.99 36.48
CA GLY A 7 22.66 0.31 37.07
C GLY A 7 21.95 0.06 38.41
N ALA A 8 22.54 0.49 39.53
CA ALA A 8 22.06 0.22 40.90
C ALA A 8 22.21 1.45 41.82
N GLU A 9 21.85 1.30 43.11
CA GLU A 9 21.86 2.32 44.20
C GLU A 9 20.75 3.40 44.09
N THR A 10 20.09 3.91 45.15
CA THR A 10 20.01 3.67 46.62
C THR A 10 18.52 3.80 47.07
N GLY A 11 18.04 3.37 48.25
CA GLY A 11 18.66 2.70 49.41
C GLY A 11 18.14 3.25 50.76
N GLU A 12 18.01 2.37 51.78
CA GLU A 12 17.65 2.64 53.20
C GLU A 12 16.23 3.19 53.52
N THR A 13 15.54 2.78 54.60
CA THR A 13 15.89 2.01 55.84
C THR A 13 14.99 0.75 55.97
N ALA A 14 14.77 -0.02 57.07
CA ALA A 14 15.05 0.10 58.51
C ALA A 14 15.29 -1.25 59.26
N ARG A 15 14.46 -1.60 60.27
CA ARG A 15 14.67 -2.64 61.31
C ARG A 15 13.31 -3.22 61.80
N GLY A 16 13.15 -4.43 62.37
CA GLY A 16 14.00 -5.59 62.75
C GLY A 16 13.08 -6.77 63.23
N GLY A 17 13.45 -7.93 63.81
CA GLY A 17 14.71 -8.55 64.29
C GLY A 17 14.57 -9.06 65.76
N ALA A 18 15.02 -10.25 66.22
CA ALA A 18 15.71 -11.40 65.60
C ALA A 18 15.82 -12.66 66.56
N ALA A 19 16.10 -13.87 66.01
CA ALA A 19 16.67 -15.14 66.62
C ALA A 19 15.98 -15.83 67.85
N GLY A 20 16.19 -17.12 68.25
CA GLY A 20 16.95 -18.32 67.76
C GLY A 20 17.60 -19.15 68.92
N SER A 21 17.97 -20.46 68.90
CA SER A 21 17.71 -21.67 68.05
C SER A 21 18.55 -22.93 68.49
N ARG A 22 18.13 -24.20 68.20
CA ARG A 22 18.90 -25.52 68.16
C ARG A 22 19.17 -26.29 69.50
N ASP A 23 19.46 -27.62 69.64
CA ASP A 23 19.35 -28.91 68.85
C ASP A 23 19.70 -30.22 69.72
N ASP A 24 19.59 -31.43 69.12
CA ASP A 24 20.33 -32.75 69.35
C ASP A 24 19.98 -33.85 70.41
N THR A 25 20.57 -35.07 70.26
CA THR A 25 20.04 -36.41 70.68
C THR A 25 21.07 -37.49 71.21
N GLU A 26 20.62 -38.75 71.40
CA GLU A 26 21.33 -40.04 71.72
C GLU A 26 21.60 -40.48 73.20
N GLY A 27 21.96 -41.76 73.44
CA GLY A 27 21.92 -42.43 74.78
C GLY A 27 22.89 -43.62 75.02
N GLY A 28 22.71 -44.39 76.13
CA GLY A 28 23.59 -45.54 76.49
C GLY A 28 23.30 -46.22 77.84
N GLY A 29 23.78 -47.46 78.05
CA GLY A 29 23.40 -48.36 79.17
C GLY A 29 24.42 -48.56 80.31
N ILE A 30 24.06 -49.39 81.32
CA ILE A 30 24.78 -49.81 82.56
C ILE A 30 25.34 -48.68 83.44
N GLY A 31 26.15 -47.77 82.89
CA GLY A 31 26.43 -46.48 83.51
C GLY A 31 25.16 -45.66 83.74
N ALA A 32 24.08 -45.93 82.97
CA ALA A 32 22.73 -45.48 83.26
C ALA A 32 22.19 -46.09 84.57
N THR A 33 22.28 -47.41 84.75
CA THR A 33 21.71 -48.12 85.93
C THR A 33 22.35 -47.69 87.25
N VAL A 34 23.66 -47.45 87.28
CA VAL A 34 24.33 -46.90 88.48
C VAL A 34 23.96 -45.43 88.70
N ARG A 35 23.79 -44.66 87.62
CA ARG A 35 23.36 -43.25 87.67
C ARG A 35 21.89 -43.11 88.12
N ASP A 36 21.03 -44.07 87.79
CA ASP A 36 19.67 -44.18 88.31
C ASP A 36 19.68 -44.51 89.81
N VAL A 37 20.43 -45.51 90.26
CA VAL A 37 20.53 -45.82 91.71
C VAL A 37 21.05 -44.60 92.50
N ILE A 38 21.98 -43.83 91.94
CA ILE A 38 22.45 -42.57 92.56
C ILE A 38 21.38 -41.45 92.52
N ARG A 39 20.63 -41.32 91.41
CA ARG A 39 19.47 -40.41 91.29
C ARG A 39 18.39 -40.72 92.34
N TYR A 40 18.24 -41.98 92.76
CA TYR A 40 17.28 -42.41 93.78
C TYR A 40 17.85 -42.44 95.22
N ILE A 41 19.02 -41.87 95.50
CA ILE A 41 19.47 -41.63 96.89
C ILE A 41 18.84 -40.31 97.37
N PRO A 42 17.89 -40.34 98.33
CA PRO A 42 17.14 -39.15 98.71
C PRO A 42 18.01 -38.22 99.57
N ASP A 43 18.07 -36.94 99.19
CA ASP A 43 18.94 -35.93 99.77
C ASP A 43 18.21 -34.92 100.68
N GLY A 44 16.95 -35.19 100.98
CA GLY A 44 16.07 -34.33 101.76
C GLY A 44 15.39 -33.20 101.00
N THR A 45 15.61 -33.03 99.68
CA THR A 45 15.02 -31.91 98.91
C THR A 45 13.65 -32.24 98.28
N SER A 46 13.39 -33.49 97.89
CA SER A 46 12.17 -33.91 97.15
C SER A 46 10.87 -33.79 97.95
N MET A 47 10.92 -33.72 99.28
CA MET A 47 9.74 -33.60 100.14
C MET A 47 9.27 -32.13 100.26
N PRO A 48 8.01 -31.80 99.90
CA PRO A 48 7.43 -30.47 100.09
C PRO A 48 7.62 -29.88 101.49
N GLU A 49 7.81 -28.56 101.56
CA GLU A 49 8.23 -27.84 102.76
C GLU A 49 7.23 -27.93 103.93
N GLU A 50 5.92 -27.93 103.66
CA GLU A 50 4.90 -28.15 104.70
C GLU A 50 4.98 -29.54 105.34
N MET A 51 5.16 -30.59 104.53
CA MET A 51 5.34 -31.95 105.05
C MET A 51 6.63 -32.08 105.86
N TRP A 52 7.72 -31.46 105.38
CA TRP A 52 8.97 -31.44 106.12
C TRP A 52 8.82 -30.71 107.46
N HIS A 53 8.21 -29.53 107.49
CA HIS A 53 7.93 -28.80 108.73
C HIS A 53 7.08 -29.62 109.70
N GLY A 54 6.06 -30.33 109.21
CA GLY A 54 5.25 -31.25 110.01
C GLY A 54 6.09 -32.36 110.65
N ARG A 55 6.85 -33.12 109.85
CA ARG A 55 7.68 -34.24 110.33
C ARG A 55 8.80 -33.75 111.28
N HIS A 56 9.50 -32.68 110.90
CA HIS A 56 10.59 -32.09 111.67
C HIS A 56 10.15 -31.58 113.04
N ARG A 57 9.02 -30.85 113.10
CA ARG A 57 8.41 -30.40 114.37
C ARG A 57 8.05 -31.59 115.26
N ASN A 58 7.43 -32.63 114.69
CA ASN A 58 7.00 -33.79 115.46
C ASN A 58 8.21 -34.57 116.04
N ILE A 59 9.29 -34.74 115.28
CA ILE A 59 10.52 -35.38 115.77
C ILE A 59 11.15 -34.58 116.91
N LEU A 60 11.18 -33.25 116.80
CA LEU A 60 11.72 -32.38 117.87
C LEU A 60 10.83 -32.34 119.12
N LEU A 61 9.51 -32.42 118.98
CA LEU A 61 8.60 -32.59 120.12
C LEU A 61 8.87 -33.92 120.85
N ILE A 62 9.13 -35.01 120.11
CA ILE A 62 9.47 -36.32 120.70
C ILE A 62 10.80 -36.26 121.46
N VAL A 63 11.82 -35.57 120.92
CA VAL A 63 13.10 -35.33 121.64
C VAL A 63 12.88 -34.61 122.96
N VAL A 64 12.16 -33.48 122.93
CA VAL A 64 11.94 -32.65 124.14
C VAL A 64 11.05 -33.38 125.16
N ALA A 65 10.08 -34.18 124.71
CA ALA A 65 9.21 -34.96 125.57
C ALA A 65 9.94 -36.04 126.40
N GLN A 66 11.13 -36.50 125.96
CA GLN A 66 11.94 -37.43 126.75
C GLN A 66 12.82 -36.77 127.81
N VAL A 67 13.10 -35.47 127.71
CA VAL A 67 13.99 -34.77 128.66
C VAL A 67 13.50 -34.86 130.11
N PRO A 68 12.20 -34.69 130.44
CA PRO A 68 11.70 -34.93 131.80
C PRO A 68 11.91 -36.36 132.30
N PHE A 69 11.82 -37.36 131.42
CA PHE A 69 12.06 -38.77 131.77
C PHE A 69 13.53 -39.04 132.03
N LEU A 70 14.44 -38.51 131.21
CA LEU A 70 15.89 -38.58 131.46
C LEU A 70 16.27 -37.89 132.79
N ILE A 71 15.65 -36.74 133.12
CA ILE A 71 15.85 -36.06 134.40
C ILE A 71 15.36 -36.94 135.57
N ALA A 72 14.17 -37.53 135.46
CA ALA A 72 13.64 -38.42 136.50
C ALA A 72 14.50 -39.68 136.69
N LEU A 73 15.02 -40.25 135.60
CA LEU A 73 15.90 -41.42 135.62
C LEU A 73 17.28 -41.11 136.22
N GLY A 74 17.92 -40.00 135.84
CA GLY A 74 19.24 -39.63 136.33
C GLY A 74 19.28 -39.06 137.74
N LEU A 75 18.14 -38.61 138.28
CA LEU A 75 17.97 -38.22 139.69
C LEU A 75 17.52 -39.37 140.60
N TYR A 76 17.37 -40.59 140.06
CA TYR A 76 16.98 -41.76 140.85
C TYR A 76 18.19 -42.37 141.57
N GLU A 77 18.19 -42.29 142.90
CA GLU A 77 19.18 -42.95 143.76
C GLU A 77 18.53 -44.14 144.50
N GLY A 78 18.79 -45.35 144.01
CA GLY A 78 18.31 -46.59 144.64
C GLY A 78 18.76 -47.84 143.88
N THR A 79 19.27 -48.84 144.60
CA THR A 79 19.85 -50.06 144.00
C THR A 79 18.81 -51.13 143.62
N GLU A 80 17.53 -50.97 143.96
CA GLU A 80 16.48 -51.91 143.55
C GLU A 80 15.27 -51.17 142.93
N SER A 81 15.13 -51.27 141.60
CA SER A 81 13.96 -50.76 140.87
C SER A 81 12.69 -51.56 141.19
N LEU A 82 11.68 -50.88 141.73
CA LEU A 82 10.33 -51.37 142.09
C LEU A 82 9.53 -52.06 140.96
N LEU A 83 9.98 -51.97 139.71
CA LEU A 83 9.30 -52.50 138.52
C LEU A 83 10.12 -53.51 137.71
N THR A 84 11.44 -53.57 137.91
CA THR A 84 12.34 -54.37 137.04
C THR A 84 13.43 -55.15 137.78
N GLY A 85 13.70 -54.87 139.06
CA GLY A 85 14.84 -55.48 139.78
C GLY A 85 16.21 -55.09 139.22
N ALA A 86 16.28 -54.05 138.39
CA ALA A 86 17.53 -53.51 137.84
C ALA A 86 18.25 -52.63 138.87
N GLU A 87 19.58 -52.79 138.96
CA GLU A 87 20.46 -51.86 139.69
C GLU A 87 20.71 -50.64 138.80
N ILE A 88 20.09 -49.51 139.12
CA ILE A 88 20.33 -48.24 138.41
C ILE A 88 21.47 -47.50 139.15
N PRO A 89 22.65 -47.32 138.54
CA PRO A 89 23.78 -46.69 139.22
C PRO A 89 23.54 -45.18 139.38
N ALA A 90 23.70 -44.67 140.60
CA ALA A 90 23.53 -43.24 140.91
C ALA A 90 24.46 -42.38 140.03
N THR A 91 23.88 -41.62 139.11
CA THR A 91 24.66 -40.87 138.12
C THR A 91 25.10 -39.50 138.66
N PRO A 92 26.38 -39.10 138.50
CA PRO A 92 26.83 -37.79 138.95
C PRO A 92 26.00 -36.67 138.32
N THR A 93 25.46 -35.76 139.14
CA THR A 93 24.46 -34.78 138.69
C THR A 93 24.97 -33.86 137.57
N TRP A 94 26.29 -33.61 137.52
CA TRP A 94 26.93 -32.87 136.44
C TRP A 94 26.81 -33.57 135.06
N MET A 95 26.79 -34.91 135.04
CA MET A 95 26.67 -35.71 133.82
C MET A 95 25.23 -35.67 133.30
N LEU A 96 24.24 -35.76 134.19
CA LEU A 96 22.83 -35.56 133.84
C LEU A 96 22.60 -34.15 133.26
N VAL A 97 23.10 -33.12 133.96
CA VAL A 97 23.03 -31.73 133.48
C VAL A 97 23.71 -31.59 132.11
N ALA A 98 24.89 -32.18 131.91
CA ALA A 98 25.58 -32.14 130.62
C ALA A 98 24.75 -32.78 129.48
N PHE A 99 24.20 -33.99 129.67
CA PHE A 99 23.34 -34.62 128.67
C PHE A 99 22.10 -33.77 128.36
N VAL A 100 21.37 -33.32 129.39
CA VAL A 100 20.16 -32.49 129.24
C VAL A 100 20.49 -31.17 128.53
N THR A 101 21.59 -30.51 128.87
CA THR A 101 22.05 -29.28 128.21
C THR A 101 22.39 -29.51 126.74
N ILE A 102 23.11 -30.59 126.39
CA ILE A 102 23.46 -30.91 124.99
C ILE A 102 22.20 -31.23 124.18
N ILE A 103 21.26 -32.02 124.73
CA ILE A 103 20.00 -32.37 124.08
C ILE A 103 19.17 -31.10 123.82
N LEU A 104 18.92 -30.29 124.84
CA LEU A 104 18.13 -29.07 124.71
C LEU A 104 18.79 -28.02 123.79
N ALA A 105 20.11 -27.85 123.85
CA ALA A 105 20.83 -26.92 122.98
C ALA A 105 20.77 -27.37 121.50
N THR A 106 20.98 -28.66 121.22
CA THR A 106 20.91 -29.20 119.85
C THR A 106 19.49 -29.21 119.30
N ALA A 107 18.48 -29.48 120.13
CA ALA A 107 17.06 -29.36 119.76
C ALA A 107 16.66 -27.90 119.50
N ALA A 108 17.14 -26.94 120.32
CA ALA A 108 16.90 -25.51 120.11
C ALA A 108 17.55 -24.99 118.81
N LEU A 109 18.80 -25.41 118.52
CA LEU A 109 19.46 -25.10 117.25
C LEU A 109 18.73 -25.75 116.06
N ALA A 110 18.22 -26.97 116.20
CA ALA A 110 17.39 -27.60 115.18
C ALA A 110 16.05 -26.87 114.96
N MET A 111 15.49 -26.21 115.97
CA MET A 111 14.32 -25.32 115.83
C MET A 111 14.66 -23.95 115.22
N TRP A 112 15.93 -23.55 115.16
CA TRP A 112 16.33 -22.19 114.79
C TRP A 112 16.21 -21.96 113.28
N ALA A 113 15.18 -21.22 112.88
CA ALA A 113 14.80 -20.98 111.48
C ALA A 113 15.91 -20.51 110.51
N PRO A 114 16.92 -19.70 110.92
CA PRO A 114 18.01 -19.28 110.03
C PRO A 114 19.00 -20.40 109.65
N ILE A 115 18.96 -21.55 110.34
CA ILE A 115 19.76 -22.70 109.97
C ILE A 115 19.05 -23.43 108.81
N ASP A 116 19.80 -23.75 107.75
CA ASP A 116 19.31 -24.50 106.60
C ASP A 116 18.57 -25.80 107.00
N ARG A 117 17.54 -26.15 106.22
CA ARG A 117 16.70 -27.34 106.36
C ARG A 117 17.51 -28.60 106.65
N ARG A 118 18.56 -28.85 105.87
CA ARG A 118 19.39 -30.07 105.98
C ARG A 118 20.33 -30.07 107.18
N LYS A 119 20.78 -28.89 107.59
CA LYS A 119 21.54 -28.73 108.85
C LYS A 119 20.62 -28.93 110.07
N ARG A 120 19.35 -28.53 109.99
CA ARG A 120 18.33 -28.74 111.04
C ARG A 120 17.92 -30.20 111.20
N THR A 121 17.79 -30.98 110.11
CA THR A 121 17.56 -32.43 110.20
C THR A 121 18.74 -33.16 110.86
N VAL A 122 19.98 -32.79 110.50
CA VAL A 122 21.21 -33.32 111.12
C VAL A 122 21.31 -32.98 112.62
N LEU A 123 21.00 -31.73 113.02
CA LEU A 123 20.97 -31.33 114.42
C LEU A 123 19.90 -32.09 115.22
N ALA A 124 18.71 -32.30 114.64
CA ALA A 124 17.68 -33.13 115.24
C ALA A 124 18.13 -34.59 115.42
N ALA A 125 18.80 -35.18 114.42
CA ALA A 125 19.36 -36.53 114.51
C ALA A 125 20.43 -36.65 115.61
N PHE A 126 21.36 -35.70 115.69
CA PHE A 126 22.37 -35.68 116.76
C PHE A 126 21.73 -35.57 118.16
N SER A 127 20.65 -34.77 118.29
CA SER A 127 19.90 -34.64 119.53
C SER A 127 19.21 -35.95 119.93
N VAL A 128 18.53 -36.62 118.97
CA VAL A 128 17.91 -37.96 119.13
C VAL A 128 18.94 -39.03 119.54
N MET A 129 20.12 -39.03 118.93
CA MET A 129 21.20 -39.97 119.28
C MET A 129 21.77 -39.68 120.68
N THR A 130 21.81 -38.41 121.09
CA THR A 130 22.22 -38.01 122.44
C THR A 130 21.16 -38.37 123.49
N VAL A 131 19.87 -38.28 123.18
CA VAL A 131 18.78 -38.84 124.02
C VAL A 131 18.97 -40.34 124.21
N SER A 132 19.26 -41.07 123.12
CA SER A 132 19.48 -42.52 123.15
C SER A 132 20.71 -42.91 123.99
N MET A 133 21.82 -42.18 123.83
CA MET A 133 23.05 -42.37 124.61
C MET A 133 22.85 -42.03 126.09
N ALA A 134 22.11 -40.95 126.40
CA ALA A 134 21.75 -40.60 127.76
C ALA A 134 20.86 -41.68 128.40
N LEU A 135 19.86 -42.21 127.68
CA LEU A 135 18.99 -43.28 128.18
C LEU A 135 19.79 -44.56 128.50
N VAL A 136 20.70 -44.97 127.61
CA VAL A 136 21.63 -46.09 127.88
C VAL A 136 22.51 -45.79 129.09
N LYS A 137 23.11 -44.61 129.20
CA LYS A 137 24.06 -44.33 130.28
C LYS A 137 23.38 -44.16 131.65
N LEU A 138 22.23 -43.49 131.69
CA LEU A 138 21.46 -43.24 132.92
C LEU A 138 20.73 -44.48 133.44
N SER A 139 20.42 -45.46 132.59
CA SER A 139 19.83 -46.74 133.03
C SER A 139 20.85 -47.72 133.61
N GLY A 140 22.17 -47.50 133.41
CA GLY A 140 23.22 -48.47 133.77
C GLY A 140 23.70 -49.36 132.61
N GLY A 141 23.41 -49.00 131.37
CA GLY A 141 23.91 -49.70 130.17
C GLY A 141 23.03 -50.86 129.68
N TYR A 142 21.79 -50.99 130.16
CA TYR A 142 20.91 -52.10 129.82
C TYR A 142 20.66 -52.23 128.30
N ILE A 143 20.54 -53.48 127.83
CA ILE A 143 20.38 -53.82 126.41
C ILE A 143 19.03 -53.32 125.90
N GLU A 144 18.02 -53.31 126.75
CA GLU A 144 16.69 -52.77 126.51
C GLU A 144 16.72 -51.28 126.14
N ALA A 145 17.61 -50.50 126.78
CA ALA A 145 17.82 -49.09 126.44
C ALA A 145 18.55 -48.92 125.09
N HIS A 146 19.38 -49.87 124.67
CA HIS A 146 20.04 -49.82 123.36
C HIS A 146 19.05 -49.98 122.19
N PHE A 147 17.91 -50.66 122.38
CA PHE A 147 16.87 -50.73 121.33
C PHE A 147 16.30 -49.36 120.93
N HIS A 148 16.45 -48.34 121.79
CA HIS A 148 16.06 -46.97 121.48
C HIS A 148 16.76 -46.44 120.21
N PHE A 149 18.03 -46.79 119.99
CA PHE A 149 18.75 -46.42 118.76
C PHE A 149 18.11 -47.00 117.50
N PHE A 150 17.62 -48.24 117.55
CA PHE A 150 16.98 -48.91 116.41
C PHE A 150 15.60 -48.30 116.10
N VAL A 151 14.79 -48.02 117.13
CA VAL A 151 13.50 -47.32 116.97
C VAL A 151 13.73 -45.97 116.30
N PHE A 152 14.69 -45.19 116.79
CA PHE A 152 14.91 -43.84 116.29
C PHE A 152 15.69 -43.76 114.97
N ALA A 153 16.47 -44.77 114.60
CA ALA A 153 16.94 -44.92 113.22
C ALA A 153 15.76 -45.01 112.24
N GLY A 154 14.70 -45.76 112.59
CA GLY A 154 13.44 -45.79 111.84
C GLY A 154 12.71 -44.44 111.81
N VAL A 155 12.67 -43.71 112.93
CA VAL A 155 12.07 -42.36 112.99
C VAL A 155 12.86 -41.35 112.14
N LEU A 156 14.18 -41.42 112.10
CA LEU A 156 15.00 -40.54 111.26
C LEU A 156 14.86 -40.84 109.77
N ALA A 157 14.47 -42.07 109.39
CA ALA A 157 14.14 -42.38 108.00
C ALA A 157 12.92 -41.58 107.47
N LEU A 158 12.09 -41.03 108.36
CA LEU A 158 11.01 -40.10 108.00
C LEU A 158 11.50 -38.73 107.50
N TYR A 159 12.81 -38.42 107.54
CA TYR A 159 13.33 -37.21 106.89
C TYR A 159 13.53 -37.35 105.37
N GLU A 160 13.52 -38.57 104.82
CA GLU A 160 13.83 -38.83 103.40
C GLU A 160 15.16 -38.15 102.99
N ASP A 161 16.17 -38.28 103.85
CA ASP A 161 17.52 -37.72 103.68
C ASP A 161 18.55 -38.72 104.24
N TRP A 162 19.53 -39.10 103.41
CA TRP A 162 20.61 -40.00 103.84
C TRP A 162 21.54 -39.40 104.90
N LEU A 163 21.69 -38.06 104.96
CA LEU A 163 22.71 -37.41 105.78
C LEU A 163 22.45 -37.47 107.30
N PRO A 164 21.23 -37.16 107.81
CA PRO A 164 20.86 -37.39 109.22
C PRO A 164 21.03 -38.86 109.64
N PHE A 165 20.75 -39.79 108.73
CA PHE A 165 20.88 -41.22 108.98
C PHE A 165 22.35 -41.65 109.07
N GLY A 166 23.20 -41.17 108.15
CA GLY A 166 24.66 -41.36 108.19
C GLY A 166 25.31 -40.74 109.43
N VAL A 167 24.84 -39.58 109.89
CA VAL A 167 25.27 -38.97 111.16
C VAL A 167 24.86 -39.84 112.37
N GLY A 168 23.68 -40.46 112.33
CA GLY A 168 23.25 -41.44 113.34
C GLY A 168 24.18 -42.66 113.42
N VAL A 169 24.49 -43.27 112.26
CA VAL A 169 25.43 -44.40 112.19
C VAL A 169 26.83 -44.00 112.67
N ALA A 170 27.33 -42.82 112.30
CA ALA A 170 28.61 -42.30 112.76
C ALA A 170 28.63 -42.07 114.29
N TYR A 171 27.54 -41.56 114.87
CA TYR A 171 27.40 -41.37 116.31
C TYR A 171 27.50 -42.72 117.06
N VAL A 172 26.76 -43.74 116.61
CA VAL A 172 26.78 -45.09 117.19
C VAL A 172 28.15 -45.75 117.01
N ALA A 173 28.81 -45.56 115.86
CA ALA A 173 30.15 -46.07 115.61
C ALA A 173 31.22 -45.43 116.50
N VAL A 174 31.14 -44.12 116.77
CA VAL A 174 32.00 -43.46 117.76
C VAL A 174 31.66 -43.92 119.18
N GLY A 175 30.38 -44.15 119.50
CA GLY A 175 29.91 -44.73 120.75
C GLY A 175 30.56 -46.08 121.06
N HIS A 176 30.28 -47.09 120.23
CA HIS A 176 30.81 -48.45 120.43
C HIS A 176 32.30 -48.58 120.08
N GLY A 177 32.87 -47.69 119.27
CA GLY A 177 34.28 -47.72 118.88
C GLY A 177 35.22 -47.01 119.84
N ALA A 178 34.96 -45.74 120.18
CA ALA A 178 35.90 -44.92 120.94
C ALA A 178 35.76 -45.12 122.46
N PHE A 179 34.53 -45.11 123.00
CA PHE A 179 34.36 -45.27 124.46
C PHE A 179 34.69 -46.68 124.94
N SER A 180 34.44 -47.72 124.13
CA SER A 180 34.74 -49.10 124.52
C SER A 180 36.24 -49.40 124.69
N GLN A 181 37.11 -48.60 124.07
CA GLN A 181 38.57 -48.64 124.22
C GLN A 181 39.08 -47.84 125.43
N ILE A 182 38.27 -46.91 125.96
CA ILE A 182 38.62 -46.09 127.14
C ILE A 182 38.18 -46.83 128.41
N ASP A 183 36.93 -47.29 128.44
CA ASP A 183 36.38 -48.17 129.47
C ASP A 183 35.16 -48.90 128.88
N SER A 184 35.29 -50.21 128.69
CA SER A 184 34.27 -51.05 128.05
C SER A 184 32.97 -51.15 128.87
N SER A 185 33.01 -50.89 130.18
CA SER A 185 31.82 -50.85 131.04
C SER A 185 30.97 -49.58 130.84
N LEU A 186 31.49 -48.57 130.13
CA LEU A 186 30.70 -47.41 129.72
C LEU A 186 29.72 -47.71 128.58
N VAL A 187 29.93 -48.82 127.87
CA VAL A 187 29.20 -49.21 126.65
C VAL A 187 28.45 -50.54 126.83
N TYR A 188 29.04 -51.51 127.53
CA TYR A 188 28.46 -52.84 127.71
C TYR A 188 28.21 -53.14 129.20
N ASN A 189 27.04 -53.71 129.53
CA ASN A 189 26.63 -54.01 130.91
C ASN A 189 26.86 -55.47 131.35
N HIS A 190 27.37 -56.34 130.47
CA HIS A 190 27.57 -57.77 130.78
C HIS A 190 29.00 -58.22 130.50
N ALA A 191 29.55 -59.06 131.39
CA ALA A 191 30.96 -59.46 131.38
C ALA A 191 31.46 -59.95 130.01
N ALA A 192 30.70 -60.80 129.33
CA ALA A 192 31.09 -61.35 128.02
C ALA A 192 31.33 -60.29 126.92
N ALA A 193 30.74 -59.09 127.03
CA ALA A 193 30.99 -57.96 126.11
C ALA A 193 31.99 -56.95 126.67
N ILE A 194 32.08 -56.78 128.00
CA ILE A 194 33.13 -55.98 128.66
C ILE A 194 34.52 -56.60 128.42
N GLU A 195 34.63 -57.94 128.44
CA GLU A 195 35.88 -58.68 128.18
C GLU A 195 36.26 -58.73 126.69
N ASN A 196 35.28 -58.63 125.79
CA ASN A 196 35.48 -58.77 124.33
C ASN A 196 34.81 -57.64 123.52
N PRO A 197 35.12 -56.36 123.81
CA PRO A 197 34.37 -55.20 123.31
C PRO A 197 34.40 -55.05 121.79
N VAL A 198 35.50 -55.46 121.14
CA VAL A 198 35.67 -55.41 119.69
C VAL A 198 34.78 -56.44 118.98
N VAL A 199 34.61 -57.64 119.55
CA VAL A 199 33.79 -58.70 118.96
C VAL A 199 32.32 -58.34 119.03
N TRP A 200 31.84 -57.90 120.20
CA TRP A 200 30.45 -57.48 120.37
C TRP A 200 30.11 -56.18 119.64
N GLY A 201 31.07 -55.24 119.53
CA GLY A 201 30.95 -54.09 118.64
C GLY A 201 30.80 -54.49 117.16
N GLY A 202 31.54 -55.50 116.70
CA GLY A 202 31.40 -56.07 115.37
C GLY A 202 30.04 -56.72 115.11
N ILE A 203 29.51 -57.47 116.08
CA ILE A 203 28.15 -58.06 116.01
C ILE A 203 27.10 -56.94 115.94
N HIS A 204 27.21 -55.92 116.78
CA HIS A 204 26.29 -54.77 116.77
C HIS A 204 26.33 -54.02 115.42
N ALA A 205 27.52 -53.77 114.88
CA ALA A 205 27.70 -53.12 113.58
C ALA A 205 27.05 -53.91 112.43
N ALA A 206 27.09 -55.25 112.47
CA ALA A 206 26.42 -56.08 111.46
C ALA A 206 24.89 -55.91 111.47
N PHE A 207 24.26 -55.83 112.66
CA PHE A 207 22.82 -55.55 112.77
C PHE A 207 22.45 -54.13 112.33
N VAL A 208 23.28 -53.13 112.65
CA VAL A 208 23.09 -51.74 112.18
C VAL A 208 23.18 -51.65 110.66
N LEU A 209 24.18 -52.30 110.03
CA LEU A 209 24.31 -52.37 108.57
C LEU A 209 23.14 -53.10 107.91
N GLY A 210 22.59 -54.14 108.55
CA GLY A 210 21.37 -54.81 108.11
C GLY A 210 20.15 -53.88 108.09
N LEU A 211 19.98 -53.06 109.14
CA LEU A 211 18.91 -52.05 109.21
C LEU A 211 19.09 -50.95 108.14
N VAL A 212 20.32 -50.48 107.92
CA VAL A 212 20.66 -49.51 106.86
C VAL A 212 20.20 -50.04 105.49
N GLY A 213 20.58 -51.28 105.15
CA GLY A 213 20.20 -51.89 103.87
C GLY A 213 18.68 -52.06 103.70
N ALA A 214 17.99 -52.51 104.74
CA ALA A 214 16.53 -52.69 104.70
C ALA A 214 15.78 -51.36 104.46
N LEU A 215 16.22 -50.27 105.09
CA LEU A 215 15.62 -48.94 104.91
C LEU A 215 15.91 -48.35 103.52
N MET A 216 17.10 -48.58 102.96
CA MET A 216 17.43 -48.15 101.60
C MET A 216 16.59 -48.86 100.52
N VAL A 217 16.31 -50.17 100.68
CA VAL A 217 15.42 -50.91 99.75
C VAL A 217 13.99 -50.38 99.81
N ASN A 218 13.50 -50.00 100.98
CA ASN A 218 12.17 -49.41 101.14
C ASN A 218 12.05 -48.06 100.38
N TRP A 219 13.03 -47.16 100.54
CA TRP A 219 13.04 -45.87 99.83
C TRP A 219 13.05 -46.02 98.30
N TYR A 220 13.87 -46.92 97.75
CA TYR A 220 13.91 -47.18 96.30
C TYR A 220 12.55 -47.66 95.75
N SER A 221 11.77 -48.39 96.56
CA SER A 221 10.42 -48.83 96.18
C SER A 221 9.37 -47.71 96.22
N ILE A 222 9.59 -46.64 96.98
CA ILE A 222 8.61 -45.55 97.15
C ILE A 222 8.73 -44.54 96.00
N GLU A 223 9.95 -44.13 95.65
CA GLU A 223 10.14 -43.06 94.66
C GLU A 223 9.74 -43.49 93.25
N LYS A 224 9.99 -44.75 92.87
CA LYS A 224 9.55 -45.29 91.57
C LYS A 224 8.02 -45.30 91.41
N SER A 225 7.27 -45.46 92.51
CA SER A 225 5.80 -45.46 92.49
C SER A 225 5.20 -44.08 92.17
N ARG A 226 5.99 -43.00 92.14
CA ARG A 226 5.53 -41.63 91.92
C ARG A 226 5.51 -41.22 90.44
N GLU A 227 6.51 -41.62 89.65
CA GLU A 227 6.62 -41.23 88.23
C GLU A 227 5.49 -41.78 87.35
N GLU A 228 4.99 -42.99 87.65
CA GLU A 228 3.96 -43.65 86.84
C GLU A 228 2.56 -43.03 87.05
N ALA A 229 2.31 -42.40 88.21
CA ALA A 229 1.04 -41.74 88.53
C ALA A 229 0.86 -40.38 87.82
N GLN A 230 1.95 -39.65 87.60
CA GLN A 230 1.90 -38.29 87.06
C GLN A 230 1.44 -38.28 85.58
N ARG A 231 1.99 -39.18 84.76
CA ARG A 231 1.75 -39.26 83.30
C ARG A 231 0.29 -39.56 82.87
N GLN A 232 -0.58 -39.97 83.78
CA GLN A 232 -1.99 -40.28 83.46
C GLN A 232 -2.94 -39.09 83.64
N LEU A 233 -2.51 -38.01 84.31
CA LEU A 233 -3.40 -36.86 84.59
C LEU A 233 -3.33 -35.79 83.49
N ASP A 234 -2.16 -35.51 82.94
CA ASP A 234 -1.98 -34.43 81.96
C ASP A 234 -2.77 -34.68 80.66
N LEU A 235 -2.83 -35.94 80.21
CA LEU A 235 -3.56 -36.38 79.00
C LEU A 235 -5.08 -36.16 79.05
N VAL A 236 -5.66 -35.90 80.23
CA VAL A 236 -7.12 -35.69 80.40
C VAL A 236 -7.48 -34.20 80.45
N ALA A 237 -6.50 -33.32 80.66
CA ALA A 237 -6.72 -31.87 80.71
C ALA A 237 -6.83 -31.25 79.31
N GLU A 238 -6.04 -31.73 78.35
CA GLU A 238 -5.86 -31.14 77.02
C GLU A 238 -7.12 -31.23 76.14
N GLN A 239 -7.78 -32.40 76.11
CA GLN A 239 -8.98 -32.67 75.29
C GLN A 239 -10.21 -31.80 75.61
N LYS A 240 -10.17 -30.98 76.67
CA LYS A 240 -11.33 -30.17 77.09
C LYS A 240 -11.26 -28.70 76.65
N ALA A 241 -10.12 -28.23 76.13
CA ALA A 241 -9.98 -26.87 75.61
C ALA A 241 -10.38 -26.77 74.12
N GLU A 242 -10.00 -27.77 73.32
CA GLU A 242 -10.10 -27.77 71.85
C GLU A 242 -11.54 -27.64 71.31
N ILE A 243 -12.54 -28.11 72.06
CA ILE A 243 -13.94 -28.15 71.60
C ILE A 243 -14.57 -26.75 71.44
N GLN A 244 -14.13 -25.74 72.19
CA GLN A 244 -14.78 -24.41 72.14
C GLN A 244 -14.33 -23.54 70.95
N ASP A 245 -13.12 -23.73 70.41
CA ASP A 245 -12.68 -23.04 69.18
C ASP A 245 -13.35 -23.65 67.93
N VAL A 246 -13.61 -24.96 67.93
CA VAL A 246 -14.18 -25.67 66.77
C VAL A 246 -15.61 -25.21 66.45
N GLU A 247 -16.43 -24.85 67.43
CA GLU A 247 -17.79 -24.35 67.18
C GLU A 247 -17.78 -22.93 66.61
N ALA A 248 -16.85 -22.07 67.02
CA ALA A 248 -16.69 -20.73 66.47
C ALA A 248 -16.19 -20.78 65.01
N ALA A 249 -15.14 -21.58 64.76
CA ALA A 249 -14.60 -21.77 63.41
C ALA A 249 -15.62 -22.39 62.43
N LYS A 250 -16.56 -23.22 62.92
CA LYS A 250 -17.60 -23.82 62.09
C LYS A 250 -18.59 -22.80 61.51
N ALA A 251 -18.95 -21.77 62.27
CA ALA A 251 -19.89 -20.75 61.80
C ALA A 251 -19.29 -19.93 60.64
N GLU A 252 -18.04 -19.48 60.78
CA GLU A 252 -17.31 -18.72 59.74
C GLU A 252 -16.98 -19.57 58.49
N VAL A 253 -17.00 -20.90 58.61
CA VAL A 253 -16.85 -21.81 57.46
C VAL A 253 -18.18 -22.02 56.74
N GLU A 254 -19.28 -22.27 57.47
CA GLU A 254 -20.57 -22.52 56.81
C GLU A 254 -21.18 -21.24 56.21
N GLU A 255 -20.99 -20.05 56.81
CA GLU A 255 -21.39 -18.76 56.22
C GLU A 255 -20.69 -18.49 54.87
N ARG A 256 -19.36 -18.66 54.82
CA ARG A 256 -18.60 -18.57 53.56
C ARG A 256 -18.92 -19.69 52.58
N ARG A 257 -19.37 -20.85 53.07
CA ARG A 257 -19.82 -21.95 52.22
C ARG A 257 -21.17 -21.65 51.57
N GLU A 258 -22.13 -21.10 52.31
CA GLU A 258 -23.41 -20.62 51.75
C GLU A 258 -23.18 -19.48 50.74
N GLU A 259 -22.22 -18.58 51.00
CA GLU A 259 -21.81 -17.54 50.04
C GLU A 259 -21.20 -18.13 48.76
N VAL A 260 -20.28 -19.08 48.88
CA VAL A 260 -19.63 -19.76 47.74
C VAL A 260 -20.60 -20.65 46.97
N GLU A 261 -21.48 -21.41 47.64
CA GLU A 261 -22.51 -22.23 46.99
C GLU A 261 -23.51 -21.33 46.23
N ARG A 262 -23.97 -20.22 46.82
CA ARG A 262 -24.82 -19.23 46.14
C ARG A 262 -24.14 -18.57 44.93
N LEU A 263 -22.86 -18.24 45.05
CA LEU A 263 -22.08 -17.67 43.94
C LEU A 263 -21.85 -18.71 42.83
N ASN A 264 -21.60 -19.97 43.18
CA ASN A 264 -21.46 -21.05 42.20
C ASN A 264 -22.79 -21.32 41.47
N ASP A 265 -23.91 -21.39 42.19
CA ASP A 265 -25.26 -21.50 41.62
C ASP A 265 -25.60 -20.31 40.70
N HIS A 266 -25.01 -19.13 40.92
CA HIS A 266 -25.13 -17.97 40.03
C HIS A 266 -24.23 -18.08 38.80
N LEU A 267 -22.98 -18.52 38.99
CA LEU A 267 -22.03 -18.77 37.91
C LEU A 267 -22.53 -19.86 36.95
N GLU A 268 -23.06 -20.97 37.46
CA GLU A 268 -23.62 -22.05 36.64
C GLU A 268 -24.83 -21.57 35.82
N ARG A 269 -25.78 -20.86 36.44
CA ARG A 269 -26.95 -20.31 35.71
C ARG A 269 -26.55 -19.29 34.64
N LYS A 270 -25.65 -18.34 34.95
CA LYS A 270 -25.15 -17.40 33.93
C LYS A 270 -24.34 -18.10 32.85
N ALA A 271 -23.60 -19.17 33.17
CA ALA A 271 -22.89 -19.97 32.17
C ALA A 271 -23.85 -20.74 31.25
N ASP A 272 -24.95 -21.28 31.78
CA ASP A 272 -26.01 -21.92 30.98
C ASP A 272 -26.74 -20.92 30.09
N ASP A 273 -27.16 -19.77 30.64
CA ASP A 273 -27.78 -18.68 29.87
C ASP A 273 -26.83 -18.16 28.77
N TYR A 274 -25.54 -18.01 29.07
CA TYR A 274 -24.53 -17.61 28.11
C TYR A 274 -24.32 -18.69 27.04
N SER A 275 -24.24 -19.96 27.42
CA SER A 275 -24.11 -21.10 26.50
C SER A 275 -25.31 -21.20 25.54
N ALA A 276 -26.52 -20.96 26.03
CA ALA A 276 -27.74 -20.94 25.23
C ALA A 276 -27.72 -19.82 24.17
N THR A 277 -27.34 -18.59 24.57
CA THR A 277 -27.25 -17.46 23.64
C THR A 277 -26.08 -17.59 22.67
N MET A 278 -24.92 -18.09 23.12
CA MET A 278 -23.78 -18.41 22.24
C MET A 278 -24.14 -19.48 21.21
N ALA A 279 -25.05 -20.41 21.52
CA ALA A 279 -25.54 -21.40 20.56
C ALA A 279 -26.41 -20.78 19.45
N LEU A 280 -27.17 -19.71 19.73
CA LEU A 280 -27.94 -18.97 18.71
C LEU A 280 -26.99 -18.22 17.76
N ALA A 281 -25.98 -17.52 18.32
CA ALA A 281 -24.92 -16.87 17.55
C ALA A 281 -24.13 -17.86 16.67
N ALA A 282 -23.96 -19.11 17.13
CA ALA A 282 -23.28 -20.16 16.39
C ALA A 282 -24.13 -20.78 15.26
N ASP A 283 -25.46 -20.70 15.33
CA ASP A 283 -26.37 -21.17 14.26
C ASP A 283 -26.59 -20.10 13.17
N GLY A 284 -26.45 -18.82 13.52
CA GLY A 284 -26.41 -17.70 12.57
C GLY A 284 -27.06 -16.40 13.07
N ASP A 285 -27.72 -16.38 14.22
CA ASP A 285 -28.37 -15.17 14.75
C ASP A 285 -27.32 -14.24 15.38
N LEU A 286 -26.85 -13.27 14.60
CA LEU A 286 -25.85 -12.29 15.07
C LEU A 286 -26.49 -11.14 15.86
N THR A 287 -27.82 -11.10 15.99
CA THR A 287 -28.54 -10.04 16.71
C THR A 287 -28.57 -10.27 18.23
N VAL A 288 -28.25 -11.50 18.67
CA VAL A 288 -28.28 -11.86 20.09
C VAL A 288 -27.17 -11.16 20.88
N ARG A 289 -27.47 -10.80 22.13
CA ARG A 289 -26.52 -10.24 23.09
C ARG A 289 -26.69 -10.91 24.45
N LEU A 290 -25.59 -11.04 25.18
CA LEU A 290 -25.54 -11.55 26.55
C LEU A 290 -25.97 -10.47 27.53
N ASP A 291 -26.74 -10.88 28.53
CA ASP A 291 -27.02 -10.08 29.73
C ASP A 291 -25.75 -10.03 30.60
N ALA A 292 -24.99 -8.95 30.48
CA ALA A 292 -23.71 -8.77 31.17
C ALA A 292 -23.84 -8.59 32.70
N ASP A 293 -24.99 -8.13 33.21
CA ASP A 293 -25.17 -7.83 34.63
C ASP A 293 -24.99 -9.10 35.48
N SER A 294 -23.94 -9.15 36.31
CA SER A 294 -23.58 -10.37 37.05
C SER A 294 -22.93 -10.07 38.40
N GLU A 295 -23.17 -10.94 39.39
CA GLU A 295 -22.47 -10.90 40.68
C GLU A 295 -20.99 -11.35 40.59
N SER A 296 -20.54 -11.76 39.41
CA SER A 296 -19.13 -12.09 39.12
C SER A 296 -18.59 -11.19 38.02
N GLU A 297 -17.61 -10.35 38.39
CA GLU A 297 -16.86 -9.47 37.49
C GLU A 297 -16.29 -10.23 36.26
N ALA A 298 -15.89 -11.50 36.45
CA ALA A 298 -15.41 -12.33 35.35
C ALA A 298 -16.49 -12.71 34.33
N MET A 299 -17.74 -12.90 34.78
CA MET A 299 -18.88 -13.13 33.87
C MET A 299 -19.38 -11.84 33.22
N GLU A 300 -19.30 -10.70 33.92
CA GLU A 300 -19.59 -9.37 33.38
C GLU A 300 -18.61 -9.00 32.26
N GLN A 301 -17.30 -9.25 32.46
CA GLN A 301 -16.27 -9.11 31.43
C GLN A 301 -16.51 -10.03 30.23
N ILE A 302 -16.88 -11.30 30.45
CA ILE A 302 -17.20 -12.25 29.36
C ILE A 302 -18.44 -11.79 28.58
N GLY A 303 -19.50 -11.35 29.27
CA GLY A 303 -20.73 -10.86 28.65
C GLY A 303 -20.48 -9.63 27.79
N SER A 304 -19.72 -8.67 28.33
CA SER A 304 -19.37 -7.43 27.64
C SER A 304 -18.47 -7.68 26.43
N ALA A 305 -17.41 -8.47 26.57
CA ALA A 305 -16.48 -8.76 25.48
C ALA A 305 -17.09 -9.62 24.37
N PHE A 306 -18.04 -10.51 24.70
CA PHE A 306 -18.84 -11.21 23.70
C PHE A 306 -19.76 -10.24 22.96
N ASN A 307 -20.42 -9.31 23.66
CA ASN A 307 -21.30 -8.33 23.01
C ASN A 307 -20.54 -7.41 22.04
N GLU A 308 -19.36 -6.91 22.45
CA GLU A 308 -18.47 -6.12 21.59
C GLU A 308 -18.02 -6.93 20.36
N MET A 309 -17.67 -8.21 20.54
CA MET A 309 -17.36 -9.12 19.43
C MET A 309 -18.57 -9.36 18.50
N MET A 310 -19.78 -9.46 19.03
CA MET A 310 -21.00 -9.62 18.23
C MET A 310 -21.36 -8.34 17.47
N ASP A 311 -21.19 -7.16 18.07
CA ASP A 311 -21.35 -5.87 17.40
C ASP A 311 -20.38 -5.75 16.21
N ASP A 312 -19.10 -6.08 16.40
CA ASP A 312 -18.08 -6.08 15.34
C ASP A 312 -18.40 -7.08 14.21
N ILE A 313 -18.83 -8.31 14.55
CA ILE A 313 -19.17 -9.35 13.57
C ILE A 313 -20.45 -8.99 12.81
N GLU A 314 -21.46 -8.46 13.49
CA GLU A 314 -22.72 -8.04 12.88
C GLU A 314 -22.48 -6.87 11.90
N ALA A 315 -21.74 -5.84 12.33
CA ALA A 315 -21.35 -4.72 11.46
C ALA A 315 -20.54 -5.19 10.24
N THR A 316 -19.57 -6.10 10.45
CA THR A 316 -18.79 -6.70 9.35
C THR A 316 -19.69 -7.45 8.36
N MET A 317 -20.69 -8.20 8.84
CA MET A 317 -21.63 -8.90 7.96
C MET A 317 -22.59 -7.95 7.22
N GLN A 318 -23.00 -6.83 7.83
CA GLN A 318 -23.76 -5.79 7.15
C GLN A 318 -22.93 -5.12 6.04
N ASP A 319 -21.68 -4.76 6.32
CA ASP A 319 -20.74 -4.16 5.35
C ASP A 319 -20.49 -5.08 4.16
N VAL A 320 -20.24 -6.38 4.39
CA VAL A 320 -20.01 -7.34 3.29
C VAL A 320 -21.30 -7.62 2.49
N GLN A 321 -22.48 -7.61 3.12
CA GLN A 321 -23.77 -7.70 2.41
C GLN A 321 -24.03 -6.46 1.52
N SER A 322 -23.71 -5.27 2.03
CA SER A 322 -23.80 -4.01 1.28
C SER A 322 -22.83 -4.02 0.09
N PHE A 323 -21.55 -4.30 0.34
CA PHE A 323 -20.51 -4.38 -0.68
C PHE A 323 -20.85 -5.40 -1.79
N ALA A 324 -21.37 -6.57 -1.44
CA ALA A 324 -21.81 -7.55 -2.45
C ALA A 324 -23.00 -7.03 -3.29
N GLY A 325 -23.87 -6.19 -2.73
CA GLY A 325 -24.90 -5.47 -3.49
C GLY A 325 -24.32 -4.40 -4.42
N GLU A 326 -23.36 -3.60 -3.95
CA GLU A 326 -22.66 -2.61 -4.75
C GLU A 326 -21.90 -3.25 -5.92
N VAL A 327 -21.23 -4.39 -5.69
CA VAL A 327 -20.54 -5.16 -6.75
C VAL A 327 -21.52 -5.73 -7.78
N SER A 328 -22.70 -6.20 -7.38
CA SER A 328 -23.74 -6.66 -8.33
C SER A 328 -24.21 -5.51 -9.22
N ALA A 329 -24.61 -4.38 -8.62
CA ALA A 329 -25.10 -3.21 -9.35
C ALA A 329 -24.01 -2.56 -10.23
N ALA A 330 -22.75 -2.59 -9.78
CA ALA A 330 -21.61 -2.16 -10.60
C ALA A 330 -21.39 -3.10 -11.80
N SER A 331 -21.54 -4.42 -11.61
CA SER A 331 -21.38 -5.41 -12.69
C SER A 331 -22.49 -5.30 -13.74
N GLU A 332 -23.75 -5.15 -13.30
CA GLU A 332 -24.89 -4.88 -14.19
C GLU A 332 -24.66 -3.62 -15.04
N LYS A 333 -24.24 -2.52 -14.40
CA LYS A 333 -23.91 -1.27 -15.08
C LYS A 333 -22.68 -1.37 -15.98
N THR A 334 -21.73 -2.25 -15.69
CA THR A 334 -20.62 -2.56 -16.60
C THR A 334 -21.14 -3.24 -17.86
N VAL A 335 -22.08 -4.20 -17.77
CA VAL A 335 -22.70 -4.83 -18.95
C VAL A 335 -23.47 -3.78 -19.77
N GLU A 336 -24.31 -2.94 -19.15
CA GLU A 336 -24.99 -1.82 -19.87
C GLU A 336 -23.99 -0.91 -20.63
N GLY A 337 -22.82 -0.66 -20.03
CA GLY A 337 -21.75 0.14 -20.62
C GLY A 337 -21.01 -0.56 -21.76
N VAL A 338 -20.92 -1.89 -21.73
CA VAL A 338 -20.28 -2.72 -22.77
C VAL A 338 -21.25 -2.93 -23.94
N ASP A 339 -22.53 -3.23 -23.71
CA ASP A 339 -23.56 -3.31 -24.76
C ASP A 339 -23.60 -2.00 -25.60
N ALA A 340 -23.51 -0.85 -24.92
CA ALA A 340 -23.44 0.47 -25.55
C ALA A 340 -22.10 0.79 -26.23
N ALA A 341 -21.06 -0.02 -26.01
CA ALA A 341 -19.78 0.05 -26.71
C ALA A 341 -19.72 -0.93 -27.89
N GLU A 342 -20.34 -2.11 -27.78
CA GLU A 342 -20.51 -3.05 -28.90
C GLU A 342 -21.30 -2.39 -30.04
N ALA A 343 -22.48 -1.84 -29.76
CA ALA A 343 -23.30 -1.16 -30.77
C ALA A 343 -22.54 -0.03 -31.51
N ARG A 344 -21.74 0.77 -30.80
CA ARG A 344 -20.89 1.81 -31.43
C ARG A 344 -19.72 1.23 -32.23
N SER A 345 -19.25 0.04 -31.89
CA SER A 345 -18.20 -0.66 -32.63
C SER A 345 -18.78 -1.26 -33.92
N GLU A 346 -20.04 -1.70 -33.91
CA GLU A 346 -20.80 -2.05 -35.11
C GLU A 346 -21.06 -0.82 -36.00
N ASP A 347 -21.46 0.33 -35.44
CA ASP A 347 -21.61 1.59 -36.18
C ASP A 347 -20.29 1.99 -36.89
N VAL A 348 -19.17 1.97 -36.15
CA VAL A 348 -17.82 2.26 -36.70
C VAL A 348 -17.43 1.27 -37.80
N ARG A 349 -17.75 -0.02 -37.62
CA ARG A 349 -17.54 -1.05 -38.66
C ARG A 349 -18.39 -0.81 -39.90
N GLY A 350 -19.61 -0.28 -39.75
CA GLY A 350 -20.44 0.15 -40.88
C GLY A 350 -19.78 1.29 -41.65
N SER A 351 -19.50 2.41 -40.97
CA SER A 351 -18.91 3.60 -41.61
C SER A 351 -17.52 3.36 -42.21
N ILE A 352 -16.70 2.47 -41.63
CA ILE A 352 -15.38 2.16 -42.22
C ILE A 352 -15.49 1.32 -43.50
N GLY A 353 -16.54 0.50 -43.63
CA GLY A 353 -16.87 -0.18 -44.89
C GLY A 353 -17.30 0.80 -45.98
N GLU A 354 -18.14 1.78 -45.64
CA GLU A 354 -18.54 2.87 -46.56
C GLU A 354 -17.33 3.73 -47.01
N ILE A 355 -16.35 3.94 -46.12
CA ILE A 355 -15.09 4.64 -46.45
C ILE A 355 -14.21 3.81 -47.41
N ALA A 356 -14.12 2.49 -47.20
CA ALA A 356 -13.37 1.61 -48.10
C ALA A 356 -14.01 1.53 -49.49
N GLU A 357 -15.34 1.36 -49.57
CA GLU A 357 -16.09 1.35 -50.83
C GLU A 357 -15.96 2.70 -51.57
N GLY A 358 -16.09 3.82 -50.87
CA GLY A 358 -15.90 5.15 -51.45
C GLY A 358 -14.48 5.45 -51.93
N ALA A 359 -13.45 4.85 -51.32
CA ALA A 359 -12.06 4.95 -51.76
C ALA A 359 -11.78 4.08 -53.01
N ASP A 360 -12.46 2.95 -53.16
CA ASP A 360 -12.43 2.10 -54.34
C ASP A 360 -13.15 2.75 -55.53
N ASP A 361 -14.34 3.33 -55.31
CA ASP A 361 -15.07 4.16 -56.30
C ASP A 361 -14.22 5.35 -56.76
N GLN A 362 -13.54 6.02 -55.81
CA GLN A 362 -12.66 7.15 -56.13
C GLN A 362 -11.50 6.72 -57.05
N ARG A 363 -10.95 5.52 -56.87
CA ARG A 363 -9.91 4.97 -57.75
C ARG A 363 -10.43 4.73 -59.17
N GLU A 364 -11.61 4.13 -59.34
CA GLU A 364 -12.18 3.89 -60.68
C GLU A 364 -12.45 5.22 -61.42
N MET A 365 -12.96 6.23 -60.71
CA MET A 365 -13.13 7.58 -61.29
C MET A 365 -11.80 8.22 -61.70
N LEU A 366 -10.71 8.04 -60.92
CA LEU A 366 -9.38 8.55 -61.26
C LEU A 366 -8.75 7.82 -62.45
N GLU A 367 -8.99 6.50 -62.58
CA GLU A 367 -8.59 5.73 -63.77
C GLU A 367 -9.32 6.23 -65.03
N GLN A 368 -10.61 6.60 -64.94
CA GLN A 368 -11.32 7.26 -66.05
C GLN A 368 -10.70 8.63 -66.39
N VAL A 369 -10.47 9.50 -65.39
CA VAL A 369 -9.89 10.84 -65.64
C VAL A 369 -8.50 10.74 -66.26
N SER A 370 -7.66 9.78 -65.84
CA SER A 370 -6.38 9.49 -66.49
C SER A 370 -6.55 9.11 -67.97
N GLY A 371 -7.55 8.26 -68.28
CA GLY A 371 -7.91 7.94 -69.67
C GLY A 371 -8.36 9.15 -70.49
N GLU A 372 -9.12 10.08 -69.89
CA GLU A 372 -9.55 11.33 -70.55
C GLU A 372 -8.36 12.29 -70.79
N MET A 373 -7.42 12.40 -69.84
CA MET A 373 -6.19 13.20 -70.02
C MET A 373 -5.28 12.64 -71.12
N ASN A 374 -5.15 11.32 -71.24
CA ASN A 374 -4.39 10.70 -72.34
C ASN A 374 -5.00 11.03 -73.73
N ASN A 375 -6.34 11.08 -73.84
CA ASN A 375 -7.01 11.51 -75.07
C ASN A 375 -6.82 13.02 -75.33
N LEU A 376 -6.77 13.85 -74.26
CA LEU A 376 -6.47 15.27 -74.38
C LEU A 376 -5.04 15.50 -74.90
N SER A 377 -4.03 14.80 -74.38
CA SER A 377 -2.65 14.86 -74.89
C SER A 377 -2.58 14.52 -76.38
N ALA A 378 -3.24 13.44 -76.83
CA ALA A 378 -3.28 13.09 -78.25
C ALA A 378 -3.99 14.16 -79.13
N THR A 379 -4.99 14.85 -78.57
CA THR A 379 -5.68 15.96 -79.25
C THR A 379 -4.78 17.20 -79.33
N ILE A 380 -3.99 17.47 -78.30
CA ILE A 380 -2.97 18.54 -78.24
C ILE A 380 -1.88 18.31 -79.30
N GLU A 381 -1.40 17.07 -79.46
CA GLU A 381 -0.45 16.69 -80.53
C GLU A 381 -1.05 16.91 -81.94
N GLU A 382 -2.32 16.53 -82.16
CA GLU A 382 -3.01 16.74 -83.44
C GLU A 382 -3.23 18.23 -83.76
N VAL A 383 -3.54 19.05 -82.74
CA VAL A 383 -3.62 20.51 -82.89
C VAL A 383 -2.26 21.13 -83.19
N ALA A 384 -1.18 20.72 -82.50
CA ALA A 384 0.17 21.22 -82.77
C ALA A 384 0.61 20.95 -84.22
N SER A 385 0.44 19.71 -84.68
CA SER A 385 0.73 19.29 -86.07
C SER A 385 -0.10 20.06 -87.11
N SER A 386 -1.39 20.27 -86.82
CA SER A 386 -2.27 21.08 -87.68
C SER A 386 -1.85 22.55 -87.73
N THR A 387 -1.38 23.09 -86.60
CA THR A 387 -0.94 24.48 -86.44
C THR A 387 0.37 24.74 -87.21
N GLU A 388 1.34 23.82 -87.13
CA GLU A 388 2.56 23.86 -87.94
C GLU A 388 2.24 23.80 -89.45
N THR A 389 1.31 22.95 -89.86
CA THR A 389 0.85 22.84 -91.26
C THR A 389 0.22 24.15 -91.78
N VAL A 390 -0.49 24.91 -90.94
CA VAL A 390 -1.08 26.20 -91.32
C VAL A 390 -0.05 27.33 -91.31
N ALA A 391 0.98 27.27 -90.45
CA ALA A 391 2.12 28.20 -90.48
C ALA A 391 2.86 28.13 -91.83
N ASP A 392 3.21 26.92 -92.28
CA ASP A 392 3.83 26.68 -93.59
C ASP A 392 2.97 27.22 -94.75
N ALA A 393 1.65 27.02 -94.67
CA ALA A 393 0.70 27.51 -95.69
C ALA A 393 0.56 29.04 -95.70
N ALA A 394 0.59 29.69 -94.54
CA ALA A 394 0.57 31.15 -94.41
C ALA A 394 1.86 31.76 -94.98
N GLN A 395 3.03 31.24 -94.59
CA GLN A 395 4.32 31.71 -95.08
C GLN A 395 4.49 31.48 -96.60
N GLN A 396 3.96 30.37 -97.14
CA GLN A 396 3.91 30.15 -98.58
C GLN A 396 2.95 31.12 -99.29
N THR A 397 1.81 31.46 -98.67
CA THR A 397 0.87 32.46 -99.22
C THR A 397 1.50 33.85 -99.28
N ALA A 398 2.19 34.27 -98.21
CA ALA A 398 2.92 35.54 -98.17
C ALA A 398 3.99 35.61 -99.27
N ALA A 399 4.83 34.59 -99.42
CA ALA A 399 5.87 34.56 -100.45
C ALA A 399 5.31 34.60 -101.90
N ILE A 400 4.14 34.00 -102.15
CA ILE A 400 3.45 34.07 -103.45
C ILE A 400 2.84 35.47 -103.67
N ALA A 401 2.40 36.15 -102.61
CA ALA A 401 1.92 37.52 -102.67
C ALA A 401 3.05 38.52 -102.95
N ASP A 402 4.21 38.36 -102.29
CA ASP A 402 5.42 39.14 -102.56
C ASP A 402 5.86 39.01 -104.04
N GLU A 403 5.91 37.78 -104.58
CA GLU A 403 6.23 37.50 -106.00
C GLU A 403 5.17 38.08 -106.96
N GLY A 404 3.89 38.07 -106.55
CA GLY A 404 2.79 38.69 -107.27
C GLY A 404 2.90 40.22 -107.33
N GLN A 405 3.32 40.85 -106.23
CA GLN A 405 3.55 42.30 -106.17
C GLN A 405 4.77 42.72 -106.99
N GLU A 406 5.90 42.00 -106.92
CA GLU A 406 7.08 42.26 -107.77
C GLU A 406 6.72 42.12 -109.27
N THR A 407 5.88 41.14 -109.61
CA THR A 407 5.35 40.98 -110.98
C THR A 407 4.43 42.14 -111.41
N ALA A 408 3.67 42.73 -110.50
CA ALA A 408 2.84 43.90 -110.78
C ALA A 408 3.70 45.16 -111.02
N ASP A 409 4.73 45.39 -110.20
CA ASP A 409 5.69 46.49 -110.39
C ASP A 409 6.42 46.39 -111.75
N GLU A 410 6.91 45.20 -112.14
CA GLU A 410 7.52 44.98 -113.47
C GLU A 410 6.53 45.26 -114.63
N ALA A 411 5.25 44.90 -114.45
CA ALA A 411 4.21 45.15 -115.45
C ALA A 411 3.85 46.63 -115.55
N ILE A 412 3.80 47.36 -114.44
CA ILE A 412 3.55 48.81 -114.41
C ILE A 412 4.68 49.56 -115.16
N ASP A 413 5.95 49.24 -114.90
CA ASP A 413 7.07 49.88 -115.62
C ASP A 413 7.06 49.51 -117.12
N SER A 414 6.59 48.31 -117.48
CA SER A 414 6.38 47.91 -118.88
C SER A 414 5.24 48.70 -119.57
N VAL A 415 4.18 49.06 -118.84
CA VAL A 415 3.12 49.96 -119.33
C VAL A 415 3.65 51.40 -119.48
N ARG A 416 4.49 51.89 -118.56
CA ARG A 416 5.13 53.20 -118.66
C ARG A 416 6.05 53.32 -119.88
N GLU A 417 6.89 52.32 -120.16
CA GLU A 417 7.71 52.29 -121.40
C GLU A 417 6.82 52.25 -122.66
N SER A 418 5.66 51.58 -122.59
CA SER A 418 4.68 51.55 -123.67
C SER A 418 4.00 52.90 -123.90
N GLN A 419 3.66 53.64 -122.82
CA GLN A 419 3.13 55.01 -122.90
C GLN A 419 4.15 55.96 -123.55
N ASP A 420 5.42 55.93 -123.13
CA ASP A 420 6.49 56.73 -123.74
C ASP A 420 6.64 56.45 -125.25
N ALA A 421 6.56 55.18 -125.66
CA ALA A 421 6.63 54.79 -127.08
C ALA A 421 5.40 55.25 -127.90
N ILE A 422 4.21 55.27 -127.29
CA ILE A 422 2.99 55.82 -127.91
C ILE A 422 3.11 57.35 -128.03
N GLY A 423 3.60 58.04 -127.00
CA GLY A 423 3.84 59.49 -127.03
C GLY A 423 4.89 59.91 -128.08
N GLU A 424 5.99 59.16 -128.23
CA GLU A 424 6.97 59.38 -129.31
C GLU A 424 6.34 59.12 -130.70
N THR A 425 5.35 58.23 -130.79
CA THR A 425 4.58 57.98 -132.01
C THR A 425 3.59 59.12 -132.30
N ALA A 426 2.90 59.65 -131.28
CA ALA A 426 2.03 60.81 -131.37
C ALA A 426 2.76 62.02 -131.97
N GLU A 427 3.96 62.33 -131.47
CA GLU A 427 4.77 63.45 -131.96
C GLU A 427 5.24 63.22 -133.42
N LYS A 428 5.62 61.99 -133.79
CA LYS A 428 5.98 61.66 -135.19
C LYS A 428 4.80 61.85 -136.15
N VAL A 429 3.59 61.49 -135.73
CA VAL A 429 2.36 61.67 -136.50
C VAL A 429 1.99 63.16 -136.59
N ARG A 430 2.14 63.92 -135.49
CA ARG A 430 1.95 65.38 -135.46
C ARG A 430 2.88 66.11 -136.43
N VAL A 431 4.17 65.74 -136.46
CA VAL A 431 5.18 66.28 -137.39
C VAL A 431 4.94 65.82 -138.84
N LEU A 432 4.21 64.72 -139.08
CA LEU A 432 3.77 64.34 -140.42
C LEU A 432 2.60 65.23 -140.89
N ASP A 433 1.65 65.55 -140.00
CA ASP A 433 0.50 66.41 -140.28
C ASP A 433 0.95 67.83 -140.68
N GLU A 434 1.84 68.45 -139.87
CA GLU A 434 2.49 69.74 -140.18
C GLU A 434 3.16 69.74 -141.57
N ARG A 435 3.82 68.63 -141.94
CA ARG A 435 4.48 68.50 -143.25
C ARG A 435 3.50 68.32 -144.40
N MET A 436 2.32 67.78 -144.17
CA MET A 436 1.29 67.68 -145.21
C MET A 436 0.61 69.03 -145.43
N GLU A 437 0.48 69.85 -144.39
CA GLU A 437 0.06 71.27 -144.51
C GLU A 437 1.11 72.10 -145.29
N ASP A 438 2.41 71.99 -144.94
CA ASP A 438 3.54 72.60 -145.70
C ASP A 438 3.52 72.22 -147.19
N ILE A 439 3.26 70.94 -147.51
CA ILE A 439 3.23 70.46 -148.90
C ILE A 439 1.95 70.92 -149.60
N GLY A 440 0.83 71.06 -148.89
CA GLY A 440 -0.41 71.66 -149.39
C GLY A 440 -0.20 73.07 -149.91
N GLU A 441 0.37 73.98 -149.10
CA GLU A 441 0.66 75.36 -149.53
C GLU A 441 1.56 75.42 -150.79
N ILE A 442 2.50 74.47 -150.92
CA ILE A 442 3.38 74.37 -152.08
C ILE A 442 2.62 73.91 -153.33
N VAL A 443 1.65 73.00 -153.19
CA VAL A 443 0.85 72.48 -154.31
C VAL A 443 -0.21 73.48 -154.77
N ASP A 444 -0.85 74.19 -153.84
CA ASP A 444 -1.70 75.35 -154.13
C ASP A 444 -0.94 76.40 -154.96
N LEU A 445 0.28 76.75 -154.53
CA LEU A 445 1.15 77.68 -155.24
C LEU A 445 1.54 77.17 -156.65
N ILE A 446 1.72 75.86 -156.83
CA ILE A 446 1.96 75.25 -158.15
C ILE A 446 0.69 75.36 -159.02
N GLY A 447 -0.50 75.16 -158.45
CA GLY A 447 -1.78 75.36 -159.12
C GLY A 447 -2.00 76.81 -159.58
N ASP A 448 -1.73 77.78 -158.71
CA ASP A 448 -1.75 79.22 -159.00
C ASP A 448 -0.78 79.60 -160.13
N ILE A 449 0.44 79.05 -160.09
CA ILE A 449 1.46 79.26 -161.13
C ILE A 449 1.04 78.60 -162.45
N ALA A 450 0.40 77.43 -162.40
CA ALA A 450 -0.14 76.75 -163.57
C ALA A 450 -1.30 77.54 -164.21
N GLU A 451 -2.27 78.04 -163.42
CA GLU A 451 -3.35 78.88 -163.95
C GLU A 451 -2.79 80.18 -164.56
N GLN A 452 -1.85 80.84 -163.87
CA GLN A 452 -1.21 82.04 -164.38
C GLN A 452 -0.43 81.76 -165.67
N THR A 453 0.21 80.60 -165.79
CA THR A 453 0.94 80.19 -167.01
C THR A 453 -0.02 79.86 -168.15
N ASN A 454 -1.13 79.18 -167.88
CA ASN A 454 -2.21 78.91 -168.85
C ASN A 454 -2.80 80.24 -169.37
N LEU A 455 -3.11 81.18 -168.47
CA LEU A 455 -3.58 82.52 -168.82
C LEU A 455 -2.55 83.34 -169.61
N LEU A 456 -1.26 83.27 -169.27
CA LEU A 456 -0.19 83.91 -170.05
C LEU A 456 -0.05 83.30 -171.45
N ALA A 457 -0.09 81.98 -171.55
CA ALA A 457 -0.02 81.24 -172.81
C ALA A 457 -1.25 81.52 -173.70
N LEU A 458 -2.45 81.53 -173.13
CA LEU A 458 -3.70 81.92 -173.81
C LEU A 458 -3.64 83.36 -174.34
N ASN A 459 -3.14 84.31 -173.55
CA ASN A 459 -2.94 85.70 -174.01
C ASN A 459 -1.87 85.79 -175.12
N ALA A 460 -0.77 85.03 -175.03
CA ALA A 460 0.25 84.97 -176.07
C ALA A 460 -0.30 84.40 -177.38
N ASN A 461 -1.15 83.36 -177.31
CA ASN A 461 -1.86 82.77 -178.45
C ASN A 461 -2.82 83.78 -179.11
N ILE A 462 -3.62 84.50 -178.32
CA ILE A 462 -4.53 85.53 -178.81
C ILE A 462 -3.78 86.65 -179.53
N GLU A 463 -2.62 87.08 -179.02
CA GLU A 463 -1.84 88.13 -179.66
C GLU A 463 -1.03 87.63 -180.87
N ALA A 464 -0.58 86.37 -180.87
CA ALA A 464 -0.01 85.72 -182.05
C ALA A 464 -1.03 85.62 -183.21
N ALA A 465 -2.28 85.27 -182.89
CA ALA A 465 -3.39 85.27 -183.84
C ALA A 465 -3.74 86.68 -184.37
N ARG A 466 -3.63 87.72 -183.53
CA ARG A 466 -3.75 89.13 -183.97
C ARG A 466 -2.61 89.59 -184.87
N ALA A 467 -1.38 89.16 -184.60
CA ALA A 467 -0.19 89.54 -185.36
C ALA A 467 -0.17 88.98 -186.80
N GLY A 468 -1.00 87.97 -187.11
CA GLY A 468 -1.10 87.29 -188.41
C GLY A 468 -1.44 88.17 -189.63
N GLY A 469 -1.67 89.48 -189.45
CA GLY A 469 -1.84 90.44 -190.54
C GLY A 469 -0.55 90.89 -191.24
N SER A 470 0.65 90.61 -190.70
CA SER A 470 1.94 91.09 -191.28
C SER A 470 3.13 90.14 -191.09
N GLY A 471 3.20 89.08 -191.89
CA GLY A 471 4.48 88.52 -192.34
C GLY A 471 5.11 87.38 -191.52
N GLY A 472 4.56 86.17 -191.63
CA GLY A 472 5.30 84.90 -191.64
C GLY A 472 6.00 84.40 -190.37
N GLY A 473 6.14 85.22 -189.32
CA GLY A 473 6.71 84.82 -188.03
C GLY A 473 5.70 84.41 -186.96
N SER A 474 4.40 84.57 -187.21
CA SER A 474 3.31 84.35 -186.25
C SER A 474 3.13 82.89 -185.85
N ASP A 475 3.16 81.98 -186.84
CA ASP A 475 2.74 80.59 -186.65
C ASP A 475 3.66 79.85 -185.67
N GLY A 476 4.97 80.14 -185.70
CA GLY A 476 5.93 79.55 -184.77
C GLY A 476 5.77 80.01 -183.32
N PHE A 477 5.23 81.22 -183.09
CA PHE A 477 4.91 81.70 -181.74
C PHE A 477 3.59 81.14 -181.21
N ALA A 478 2.60 80.94 -182.09
CA ALA A 478 1.34 80.28 -181.71
C ALA A 478 1.56 78.82 -181.28
N VAL A 479 2.35 78.04 -182.03
CA VAL A 479 2.67 76.65 -181.66
C VAL A 479 3.36 76.55 -180.29
N VAL A 480 4.28 77.47 -179.98
CA VAL A 480 4.93 77.50 -178.65
C VAL A 480 3.96 77.95 -177.55
N ALA A 481 3.00 78.82 -177.85
CA ALA A 481 1.96 79.21 -176.91
C ALA A 481 0.94 78.09 -176.64
N ASP A 482 0.56 77.30 -177.65
CA ASP A 482 -0.26 76.09 -177.46
C ASP A 482 0.49 75.03 -176.64
N GLU A 483 1.77 74.78 -176.91
CA GLU A 483 2.58 73.82 -176.14
C GLU A 483 2.72 74.23 -174.66
N VAL A 484 3.00 75.51 -174.38
CA VAL A 484 3.07 76.03 -173.01
C VAL A 484 1.69 76.04 -172.33
N LYS A 485 0.61 76.25 -173.09
CA LYS A 485 -0.76 76.14 -172.58
C LYS A 485 -1.07 74.70 -172.16
N GLN A 486 -0.77 73.71 -173.00
CA GLN A 486 -0.97 72.30 -172.69
C GLN A 486 -0.12 71.87 -171.49
N LEU A 487 1.16 72.25 -171.43
CA LEU A 487 2.02 71.98 -170.27
C LEU A 487 1.48 72.61 -168.98
N ALA A 488 0.85 73.78 -169.04
CA ALA A 488 0.22 74.41 -167.89
C ALA A 488 -1.06 73.68 -167.46
N GLU A 489 -1.88 73.20 -168.40
CA GLU A 489 -3.07 72.38 -168.11
C GLU A 489 -2.67 71.02 -167.53
N GLU A 490 -1.68 70.33 -168.10
CA GLU A 490 -1.11 69.09 -167.54
C GLU A 490 -0.48 69.30 -166.16
N THR A 491 0.15 70.46 -165.90
CA THR A 491 0.66 70.80 -164.55
C THR A 491 -0.48 71.06 -163.56
N GLN A 492 -1.60 71.64 -164.01
CA GLN A 492 -2.77 71.91 -163.18
C GLN A 492 -3.54 70.62 -162.83
N GLU A 493 -3.70 69.70 -163.78
CA GLU A 493 -4.22 68.35 -163.53
C GLU A 493 -3.31 67.57 -162.56
N ALA A 494 -1.99 67.61 -162.76
CA ALA A 494 -1.04 66.95 -161.86
C ALA A 494 -0.98 67.57 -160.45
N ALA A 495 -1.16 68.88 -160.31
CA ALA A 495 -1.28 69.53 -159.01
C ALA A 495 -2.53 69.05 -158.26
N GLN A 496 -3.67 68.91 -158.96
CA GLN A 496 -4.92 68.42 -158.40
C GLN A 496 -4.86 66.93 -158.01
N GLU A 497 -4.18 66.06 -158.76
CA GLU A 497 -3.91 64.68 -158.32
C GLU A 497 -3.07 64.64 -157.03
N ILE A 498 -2.14 65.59 -156.83
CA ILE A 498 -1.34 65.68 -155.61
C ILE A 498 -2.16 66.27 -154.45
N GLU A 499 -3.03 67.25 -154.71
CA GLU A 499 -4.00 67.80 -153.74
C GLU A 499 -4.89 66.68 -153.15
N GLU A 500 -5.46 65.80 -153.99
CA GLU A 500 -6.24 64.65 -153.53
C GLU A 500 -5.41 63.66 -152.70
N LEU A 501 -4.14 63.43 -153.06
CA LEU A 501 -3.22 62.56 -152.29
C LEU A 501 -2.81 63.16 -150.94
N ILE A 502 -2.66 64.49 -150.84
CA ILE A 502 -2.39 65.19 -149.58
C ILE A 502 -3.62 65.10 -148.68
N ALA A 503 -4.80 65.43 -149.18
CA ALA A 503 -6.05 65.35 -148.42
C ALA A 503 -6.33 63.93 -147.92
N GLY A 504 -6.08 62.90 -148.74
CA GLY A 504 -6.14 61.50 -148.33
C GLY A 504 -5.12 61.14 -147.24
N THR A 505 -3.90 61.68 -147.32
CA THR A 505 -2.83 61.43 -146.34
C THR A 505 -3.07 62.17 -145.02
N GLN A 506 -3.59 63.40 -145.04
CA GLN A 506 -4.06 64.14 -143.87
C GLN A 506 -5.21 63.40 -143.17
N ALA A 507 -6.21 62.93 -143.93
CA ALA A 507 -7.31 62.15 -143.38
C ALA A 507 -6.83 60.84 -142.71
N GLN A 508 -5.85 60.16 -143.30
CA GLN A 508 -5.23 58.98 -142.68
C GLN A 508 -4.41 59.35 -141.42
N THR A 509 -3.66 60.45 -141.46
CA THR A 509 -2.87 60.97 -140.33
C THR A 509 -3.78 61.33 -139.15
N GLN A 510 -4.91 62.00 -139.42
CA GLN A 510 -5.92 62.34 -138.43
C GLN A 510 -6.55 61.09 -137.78
N ALA A 511 -6.87 60.06 -138.57
CA ALA A 511 -7.35 58.77 -138.05
C ALA A 511 -6.28 58.09 -137.18
N THR A 512 -5.00 58.14 -137.56
CA THR A 512 -3.91 57.64 -136.72
C THR A 512 -3.78 58.40 -135.40
N VAL A 513 -4.05 59.72 -135.35
CA VAL A 513 -4.11 60.47 -134.08
C VAL A 513 -5.26 59.99 -133.18
N GLU A 514 -6.41 59.61 -133.73
CA GLU A 514 -7.51 59.03 -132.95
C GLU A 514 -7.18 57.62 -132.42
N GLU A 515 -6.53 56.77 -133.23
CA GLU A 515 -6.03 55.47 -132.79
C GLU A 515 -4.96 55.61 -131.69
N VAL A 516 -4.03 56.56 -131.83
CA VAL A 516 -2.97 56.84 -130.83
C VAL A 516 -3.56 57.30 -129.49
N ARG A 517 -4.52 58.23 -129.48
CA ARG A 517 -5.21 58.65 -128.25
C ARG A 517 -6.00 57.51 -127.59
N THR A 518 -6.56 56.62 -128.40
CA THR A 518 -7.25 55.42 -127.91
C THR A 518 -6.25 54.46 -127.27
N ALA A 519 -5.03 54.36 -127.81
CA ALA A 519 -3.96 53.58 -127.22
C ALA A 519 -3.40 54.20 -125.92
N GLU A 520 -3.25 55.53 -125.84
CA GLU A 520 -2.92 56.23 -124.59
C GLU A 520 -3.94 55.90 -123.49
N SER A 521 -5.24 56.09 -123.75
CA SER A 521 -6.33 55.78 -122.81
C SER A 521 -6.30 54.32 -122.35
N HIS A 522 -6.12 53.36 -123.26
CA HIS A 522 -6.03 51.94 -122.89
C HIS A 522 -4.76 51.59 -122.10
N MET A 523 -3.69 52.38 -122.17
CA MET A 523 -2.53 52.22 -121.29
C MET A 523 -2.74 52.88 -119.93
N GLU A 524 -3.49 53.99 -119.84
CA GLU A 524 -3.91 54.58 -118.56
C GLU A 524 -4.85 53.60 -117.80
N ASP A 525 -5.92 53.12 -118.47
CA ASP A 525 -6.82 52.07 -117.94
C ASP A 525 -6.04 50.80 -117.55
N GLY A 526 -5.00 50.47 -118.33
CA GLY A 526 -4.15 49.30 -118.13
C GLY A 526 -3.16 49.45 -116.97
N ALA A 527 -2.71 50.67 -116.66
CA ALA A 527 -1.87 50.94 -115.49
C ALA A 527 -2.69 50.87 -114.20
N GLU A 528 -3.86 51.52 -114.16
CA GLU A 528 -4.77 51.50 -112.99
C GLU A 528 -5.15 50.05 -112.64
N ALA A 529 -5.48 49.22 -113.64
CA ALA A 529 -5.81 47.80 -113.45
C ALA A 529 -4.66 46.89 -112.99
N VAL A 530 -3.39 47.34 -113.05
CA VAL A 530 -2.23 46.62 -112.51
C VAL A 530 -1.79 47.20 -111.16
N GLU A 531 -1.94 48.51 -110.94
CA GLU A 531 -1.79 49.12 -109.60
C GLU A 531 -2.83 48.53 -108.62
N ASP A 532 -4.11 48.39 -109.03
CA ASP A 532 -5.16 47.66 -108.29
C ASP A 532 -4.76 46.20 -107.96
N ALA A 533 -4.02 45.54 -108.86
CA ALA A 533 -3.58 44.15 -108.66
C ALA A 533 -2.39 44.04 -107.71
N GLY A 534 -1.46 45.02 -107.73
CA GLY A 534 -0.36 45.13 -106.78
C GLY A 534 -0.85 45.38 -105.35
N ASP A 535 -1.77 46.33 -105.18
CA ASP A 535 -2.42 46.61 -103.88
C ASP A 535 -3.18 45.36 -103.35
N ALA A 536 -3.84 44.61 -104.23
CA ALA A 536 -4.51 43.36 -103.85
C ALA A 536 -3.53 42.25 -103.42
N PHE A 537 -2.32 42.19 -104.00
CA PHE A 537 -1.27 41.28 -103.53
C PHE A 537 -0.72 41.72 -102.17
N ALA A 538 -0.49 43.02 -101.95
CA ALA A 538 -0.07 43.54 -100.65
C ALA A 538 -1.09 43.22 -99.54
N GLU A 539 -2.41 43.35 -99.80
CA GLU A 539 -3.45 42.94 -98.85
C GLU A 539 -3.41 41.43 -98.55
N VAL A 540 -3.09 40.57 -99.53
CA VAL A 540 -2.93 39.12 -99.29
C VAL A 540 -1.69 38.82 -98.44
N ALA A 541 -0.58 39.54 -98.63
CA ALA A 541 0.63 39.40 -97.81
C ALA A 541 0.37 39.77 -96.34
N ASP A 542 -0.28 40.92 -96.08
CA ASP A 542 -0.66 41.34 -94.73
C ASP A 542 -1.61 40.34 -94.05
N ASN A 543 -2.66 39.87 -94.75
CA ASN A 543 -3.58 38.84 -94.22
C ASN A 543 -2.87 37.51 -93.92
N ALA A 544 -1.87 37.12 -94.71
CA ALA A 544 -1.05 35.95 -94.43
C ALA A 544 -0.15 36.15 -93.19
N GLY A 545 0.37 37.37 -92.98
CA GLY A 545 1.09 37.76 -91.76
C GLY A 545 0.22 37.70 -90.50
N GLU A 546 -1.00 38.26 -90.54
CA GLU A 546 -1.95 38.14 -89.41
C GLU A 546 -2.31 36.67 -89.10
N THR A 547 -2.37 35.82 -90.14
CA THR A 547 -2.62 34.38 -89.97
C THR A 547 -1.45 33.67 -89.28
N ASP A 548 -0.21 33.95 -89.69
CA ASP A 548 1.02 33.40 -89.11
C ASP A 548 1.22 33.84 -87.64
N ASP A 549 0.88 35.09 -87.29
CA ASP A 549 0.89 35.55 -85.89
C ASP A 549 -0.25 34.95 -85.05
N GLY A 550 -1.46 34.82 -85.58
CA GLY A 550 -2.56 34.11 -84.89
C GLY A 550 -2.23 32.63 -84.62
N ILE A 551 -1.49 32.00 -85.55
CA ILE A 551 -0.97 30.65 -85.42
C ILE A 551 0.11 30.53 -84.32
N ARG A 552 0.97 31.55 -84.14
CA ARG A 552 1.91 31.60 -82.99
C ARG A 552 1.19 31.66 -81.64
N GLU A 553 0.08 32.40 -81.54
CA GLU A 553 -0.73 32.42 -80.31
C GLU A 553 -1.37 31.05 -80.03
N ILE A 554 -1.84 30.34 -81.07
CA ILE A 554 -2.39 28.99 -80.96
C ILE A 554 -1.31 28.00 -80.48
N SER A 555 -0.13 27.93 -81.13
CA SER A 555 0.96 27.04 -80.69
C SER A 555 1.31 27.24 -79.22
N LYS A 556 1.42 28.50 -78.77
CA LYS A 556 1.71 28.79 -77.36
C LYS A 556 0.59 28.31 -76.43
N ALA A 557 -0.68 28.50 -76.81
CA ALA A 557 -1.81 27.99 -76.03
C ALA A 557 -1.84 26.44 -75.99
N THR A 558 -1.36 25.78 -77.04
CA THR A 558 -1.18 24.31 -77.10
C THR A 558 -0.04 23.85 -76.17
N ASP A 559 1.09 24.56 -76.12
CA ASP A 559 2.18 24.30 -75.16
C ASP A 559 1.72 24.47 -73.70
N ASP A 560 1.03 25.58 -73.39
CA ASP A 560 0.47 25.87 -72.06
C ASP A 560 -0.57 24.78 -71.65
N GLN A 561 -1.34 24.24 -72.62
CA GLN A 561 -2.27 23.11 -72.40
C GLN A 561 -1.55 21.77 -72.17
N ALA A 562 -0.44 21.50 -72.88
CA ALA A 562 0.34 20.28 -72.71
C ALA A 562 0.87 20.19 -71.27
N ALA A 563 1.52 21.26 -70.80
CA ALA A 563 2.03 21.34 -69.43
C ALA A 563 0.92 21.22 -68.37
N SER A 564 -0.24 21.85 -68.61
CA SER A 564 -1.42 21.73 -67.72
C SER A 564 -1.97 20.30 -67.66
N THR A 565 -1.86 19.55 -68.76
CA THR A 565 -2.30 18.14 -68.84
C THR A 565 -1.34 17.23 -68.08
N GLU A 566 -0.01 17.44 -68.21
CA GLU A 566 0.99 16.72 -67.41
C GLU A 566 0.84 16.95 -65.90
N GLU A 567 0.62 18.21 -65.47
CA GLU A 567 0.36 18.54 -64.06
C GLU A 567 -0.92 17.86 -63.57
N THR A 568 -1.97 17.83 -64.39
CA THR A 568 -3.24 17.16 -64.05
C THR A 568 -3.08 15.65 -63.92
N VAL A 569 -2.31 14.99 -64.78
CA VAL A 569 -1.99 13.56 -64.65
C VAL A 569 -1.22 13.29 -63.35
N SER A 570 -0.24 14.13 -63.01
CA SER A 570 0.51 13.98 -61.74
C SER A 570 -0.39 14.13 -60.51
N MET A 571 -1.38 15.04 -60.53
CA MET A 571 -2.36 15.16 -59.45
C MET A 571 -3.29 13.95 -59.36
N VAL A 572 -3.71 13.38 -60.50
CA VAL A 572 -4.53 12.15 -60.55
C VAL A 572 -3.76 10.96 -59.95
N GLU A 573 -2.47 10.80 -60.24
CA GLU A 573 -1.63 9.77 -59.64
C GLU A 573 -1.46 9.96 -58.12
N GLU A 574 -1.27 11.19 -57.64
CA GLU A 574 -1.18 11.48 -56.19
C GLU A 574 -2.49 11.11 -55.46
N VAL A 575 -3.65 11.55 -55.97
CA VAL A 575 -4.95 11.25 -55.35
C VAL A 575 -5.29 9.76 -55.43
N ALA A 576 -4.87 9.04 -56.49
CA ALA A 576 -5.02 7.59 -56.56
C ALA A 576 -4.14 6.86 -55.53
N GLY A 577 -2.96 7.41 -55.21
CA GLY A 577 -2.14 6.97 -54.10
C GLY A 577 -2.79 7.20 -52.73
N ILE A 578 -3.39 8.38 -52.52
CA ILE A 578 -4.15 8.70 -51.30
C ILE A 578 -5.35 7.75 -51.14
N SER A 579 -6.15 7.54 -52.19
CA SER A 579 -7.33 6.66 -52.14
C SER A 579 -6.95 5.22 -51.74
N ARG A 580 -5.83 4.69 -52.27
CA ARG A 580 -5.31 3.39 -51.84
C ARG A 580 -4.92 3.36 -50.36
N SER A 581 -4.22 4.40 -49.88
CA SER A 581 -3.88 4.51 -48.46
C SER A 581 -5.12 4.67 -47.56
N THR A 582 -6.20 5.27 -48.04
CA THR A 582 -7.48 5.35 -47.32
C THR A 582 -8.13 3.98 -47.20
N ALA A 583 -8.09 3.15 -48.26
CA ALA A 583 -8.58 1.77 -48.20
C ALA A 583 -7.72 0.89 -47.26
N ASP A 584 -6.39 0.99 -47.34
CA ASP A 584 -5.47 0.26 -46.45
C ASP A 584 -5.69 0.62 -44.95
N GLU A 585 -5.90 1.91 -44.65
CA GLU A 585 -6.20 2.37 -43.27
C GLU A 585 -7.63 2.00 -42.84
N ALA A 586 -8.59 1.95 -43.76
CA ALA A 586 -9.96 1.51 -43.49
C ALA A 586 -10.03 0.02 -43.11
N ASP A 587 -9.30 -0.85 -43.83
CA ASP A 587 -9.13 -2.26 -43.46
C ASP A 587 -8.48 -2.41 -42.07
N ALA A 588 -7.47 -1.59 -41.75
CA ALA A 588 -6.80 -1.61 -40.45
C ALA A 588 -7.74 -1.18 -39.30
N VAL A 589 -8.55 -0.14 -39.49
CA VAL A 589 -9.55 0.31 -38.52
C VAL A 589 -10.70 -0.70 -38.40
N GLY A 590 -11.11 -1.34 -39.50
CA GLY A 590 -12.09 -2.43 -39.49
C GLY A 590 -11.61 -3.65 -38.68
N ALA A 591 -10.35 -4.04 -38.82
CA ALA A 591 -9.73 -5.08 -38.00
C ALA A 591 -9.67 -4.69 -36.51
N ALA A 592 -9.33 -3.43 -36.20
CA ALA A 592 -9.33 -2.94 -34.82
C ALA A 592 -10.74 -2.90 -34.20
N ALA A 593 -11.79 -2.64 -34.99
CA ALA A 593 -13.18 -2.73 -34.53
C ALA A 593 -13.59 -4.18 -34.23
N ASP A 594 -13.15 -5.15 -35.03
CA ASP A 594 -13.37 -6.58 -34.77
C ASP A 594 -12.62 -7.08 -33.51
N GLU A 595 -11.38 -6.62 -33.28
CA GLU A 595 -10.66 -6.89 -32.02
C GLU A 595 -11.36 -6.23 -30.81
N GLN A 596 -11.90 -5.02 -30.97
CA GLN A 596 -12.64 -4.33 -29.92
C GLN A 596 -13.96 -5.06 -29.56
N LEU A 597 -14.71 -5.54 -30.56
CA LEU A 597 -15.92 -6.36 -30.35
C LEU A 597 -15.59 -7.66 -29.60
N ALA A 598 -14.49 -8.33 -29.96
CA ALA A 598 -14.04 -9.53 -29.23
C ALA A 598 -13.68 -9.22 -27.76
N ALA A 599 -13.04 -8.08 -27.50
CA ALA A 599 -12.69 -7.64 -26.14
C ALA A 599 -13.94 -7.24 -25.32
N MET A 600 -14.94 -6.61 -25.95
CA MET A 600 -16.23 -6.30 -25.29
C MET A 600 -16.95 -7.59 -24.87
N SER A 601 -17.05 -8.57 -25.78
CA SER A 601 -17.69 -9.86 -25.49
C SER A 601 -17.02 -10.59 -24.32
N GLN A 602 -15.69 -10.51 -24.19
CA GLN A 602 -14.96 -11.00 -23.00
C GLN A 602 -15.32 -10.19 -21.74
N ALA A 603 -15.37 -8.86 -21.81
CA ALA A 603 -15.70 -8.01 -20.68
C ALA A 603 -17.11 -8.27 -20.13
N THR A 604 -18.10 -8.50 -21.00
CA THR A 604 -19.46 -8.90 -20.60
C THR A 604 -19.47 -10.28 -19.91
N ALA A 605 -18.69 -11.24 -20.39
CA ALA A 605 -18.56 -12.55 -19.74
C ALA A 605 -17.88 -12.46 -18.35
N GLU A 606 -16.86 -11.63 -18.20
CA GLU A 606 -16.20 -11.38 -16.92
C GLU A 606 -17.12 -10.65 -15.93
N ALA A 607 -17.80 -9.58 -16.36
CA ALA A 607 -18.77 -8.85 -15.54
C ALA A 607 -19.93 -9.74 -15.08
N GLY A 608 -20.49 -10.57 -15.98
CA GLY A 608 -21.51 -11.56 -15.62
C GLY A 608 -21.03 -12.58 -14.59
N SER A 609 -19.76 -13.01 -14.66
CA SER A 609 -19.18 -13.91 -13.67
C SER A 609 -18.94 -13.23 -12.31
N VAL A 610 -18.64 -11.93 -12.29
CA VAL A 610 -18.55 -11.15 -11.04
C VAL A 610 -19.92 -10.96 -10.41
N ALA A 611 -20.96 -10.68 -11.21
CA ALA A 611 -22.35 -10.61 -10.73
C ALA A 611 -22.83 -11.95 -10.13
N GLU A 612 -22.57 -13.08 -10.78
CA GLU A 612 -22.91 -14.41 -10.24
C GLU A 612 -22.19 -14.68 -8.90
N GLN A 613 -20.91 -14.30 -8.80
CA GLN A 613 -20.15 -14.44 -7.55
C GLN A 613 -20.68 -13.52 -6.43
N ALA A 614 -21.12 -12.31 -6.77
CA ALA A 614 -21.69 -11.35 -5.82
C ALA A 614 -23.05 -11.84 -5.28
N GLU A 615 -23.98 -12.27 -6.14
CA GLU A 615 -25.28 -12.80 -5.66
C GLU A 615 -25.10 -14.15 -4.93
N ARG A 616 -24.12 -14.98 -5.34
CA ARG A 616 -23.75 -16.18 -4.58
C ARG A 616 -23.19 -15.84 -3.19
N LEU A 617 -22.43 -14.76 -3.04
CA LEU A 617 -21.96 -14.27 -1.75
C LEU A 617 -23.14 -13.77 -0.90
N ARG A 618 -24.06 -13.00 -1.46
CA ARG A 618 -25.30 -12.56 -0.78
C ARG A 618 -26.15 -13.76 -0.33
N ALA A 619 -26.31 -14.79 -1.17
CA ALA A 619 -27.00 -16.02 -0.81
C ALA A 619 -26.30 -16.88 0.27
N LEU A 620 -25.00 -16.67 0.51
CA LEU A 620 -24.29 -17.25 1.66
C LEU A 620 -24.44 -16.39 2.93
N LEU A 621 -24.49 -15.06 2.77
CA LEU A 621 -24.63 -14.10 3.87
C LEU A 621 -26.06 -14.02 4.43
N ARG A 622 -27.10 -14.25 3.60
CA ARG A 622 -28.52 -14.42 4.00
C ARG A 622 -28.78 -15.60 4.97
N LYS A 623 -27.72 -16.25 5.49
CA LYS A 623 -27.77 -17.25 6.57
C LYS A 623 -27.47 -16.65 7.95
N PHE A 624 -26.99 -15.41 8.00
CA PHE A 624 -26.69 -14.70 9.22
C PHE A 624 -27.73 -13.60 9.41
N ASP A 625 -28.54 -13.70 10.46
CA ASP A 625 -29.49 -12.65 10.81
C ASP A 625 -28.72 -11.48 11.45
N VAL A 626 -28.95 -10.27 10.95
CA VAL A 626 -28.33 -9.01 11.40
C VAL A 626 -29.42 -7.99 11.67
N GLY A 627 -29.25 -7.12 12.67
CA GLY A 627 -30.28 -6.22 13.20
C GLY A 627 -30.65 -5.02 12.31
N GLY A 628 -30.19 -5.01 11.06
CA GLY A 628 -30.55 -4.03 10.05
C GLY A 628 -31.91 -4.33 9.41
N GLU A 629 -32.61 -3.28 8.96
CA GLU A 629 -33.86 -3.42 8.23
C GLU A 629 -33.60 -4.15 6.90
N SER A 630 -34.19 -5.34 6.70
CA SER A 630 -33.87 -6.23 5.59
C SER A 630 -34.21 -5.60 4.23
N VAL A 631 -33.20 -5.13 3.50
CA VAL A 631 -33.35 -4.44 2.20
C VAL A 631 -33.59 -5.45 1.07
N ASP A 632 -34.69 -6.19 1.15
CA ASP A 632 -35.03 -7.32 0.28
C ASP A 632 -36.52 -7.30 -0.17
N ASP A 633 -37.01 -6.12 -0.60
CA ASP A 633 -38.16 -6.03 -1.55
C ASP A 633 -38.15 -4.72 -2.39
N PRO A 634 -37.68 -4.76 -3.65
CA PRO A 634 -37.77 -3.61 -4.57
C PRO A 634 -39.16 -3.44 -5.22
N SER A 635 -40.14 -4.30 -4.97
CA SER A 635 -41.45 -4.27 -5.67
C SER A 635 -42.39 -3.14 -5.23
N ALA A 636 -42.10 -2.46 -4.11
CA ALA A 636 -43.05 -1.60 -3.41
C ALA A 636 -42.89 -0.08 -3.62
N SER A 637 -42.02 0.41 -4.52
CA SER A 637 -41.85 1.85 -4.79
C SER A 637 -41.40 2.13 -6.22
N GLY A 638 -42.21 2.86 -7.01
CA GLY A 638 -41.79 3.24 -8.38
C GLY A 638 -42.74 4.13 -9.18
N SER A 639 -44.07 4.04 -9.01
CA SER A 639 -45.02 4.83 -9.81
C SER A 639 -45.17 6.29 -9.33
N ARG A 640 -44.11 7.09 -9.52
CA ARG A 640 -44.20 8.56 -9.53
C ARG A 640 -44.00 9.05 -10.96
N ASN A 641 -45.12 9.28 -11.64
CA ASN A 641 -45.18 9.87 -12.96
C ASN A 641 -44.67 11.33 -12.91
N VAL A 642 -43.38 11.54 -13.23
CA VAL A 642 -42.77 12.87 -13.38
C VAL A 642 -42.96 13.33 -14.82
N ALA A 643 -43.54 14.52 -15.00
CA ALA A 643 -43.90 15.01 -16.33
C ALA A 643 -42.67 15.40 -17.16
N MET A 644 -42.52 14.77 -18.34
CA MET A 644 -41.78 15.33 -19.47
C MET A 644 -42.46 16.63 -19.92
N GLY A 645 -41.70 17.72 -20.08
CA GLY A 645 -42.28 19.05 -20.26
C GLY A 645 -41.35 20.16 -20.74
N ASP A 646 -40.55 19.91 -21.77
CA ASP A 646 -39.92 20.85 -22.74
C ASP A 646 -39.21 19.96 -23.80
N GLY A 647 -38.96 20.29 -25.07
CA GLY A 647 -39.32 21.39 -25.99
C GLY A 647 -39.18 20.82 -27.42
N GLY A 648 -39.73 21.39 -28.50
CA GLY A 648 -39.35 22.69 -29.02
C GLY A 648 -38.27 22.55 -30.11
N GLN A 649 -38.65 22.23 -31.35
CA GLN A 649 -37.72 22.02 -32.48
C GLN A 649 -36.97 23.31 -32.88
N ALA A 650 -35.74 23.16 -33.38
CA ALA A 650 -35.15 24.09 -34.35
C ALA A 650 -34.10 23.37 -35.24
N ASN A 651 -34.40 23.30 -36.54
CA ASN A 651 -33.55 22.83 -37.66
C ASN A 651 -32.76 21.52 -37.46
#